data_AF-A0A0X3VA06-F1
#
_entry.id   AF-A0A0X3VA06-F1
#
_cell.length_a   1.000
_cell.length_b   1.000
_cell.length_c   1.000
_cell.angle_alpha   90.00
_cell.angle_beta   90.00
_cell.angle_gamma   90.00
#
_symmetry.space_group_name_H-M   'P 1'
#
loop_
_entity.id
_entity.type
_entity.pdbx_description
1 polymer ?
#
loop_
_entity_poly.entity_id
_entity_poly.type
_entity_poly.pdbx_seq_one_letter_code
_entity_poly.pdbx_strand_id
1 'polypeptide(L)'
;MESATGPGVKQKVHAAVVVGALGIVFGDIGTSPIYTLQTVFNPDDPHPVPVSTGNVYGVVSLIFWSVMIVVTLTYITLVMRVDNDGEGGIMALIAMLRRWGGAANSRAAGLLVLAGVFGAALFFGDSMITPAISVLSAVEGIKVVEPGLGELVVPATAVIIVMLFAFQRKGTATVGRLFGPVMIVWFLTIGTCGAIGIAGHPGILRALSPTYAIGFLWGHFGIAFFSLAAIVLAVTGAEALYADMGHFGHRAIARGWLLLVLPACVLSYLGQGALILRDRGAIGSPFFLLVPAWGRLPMVLLATAATVIAAQAVITGAYSVASQAAQLGYLPRLRIAHTSASTIGQIYVPGINWLLMVSVLTLVFAFQSSAALAYAFGMAVVGTITITTLLFFALARVHWHTPLWLVCLGAGVLLTIDLLFLAANLTKLAHGAWLPLLIGLTAFTVMTTWQRGRQAVTRERERAEGSLCGFIDLLRADPGSYARVPGTVVFLNRGKQTTPLALRANVAHNHTLHDQILIVSIETLPVPHVPDEQRIRVDDLGYAGDGILHVSARFGYMDSPDLPSALRLLAPEQTEGPVALDEASYFLSTVELVRGPAQTMAPWRKRLFIATSYLTADAAEFLGLPRDRTVIIGSRIQV
;
A
#
# COMPACT_ATOMS: atom_id res chain seq x y z
N MET A 1 -3.24 34.15 6.74
CA MET A 1 -4.16 33.89 7.88
C MET A 1 -3.54 32.77 8.69
N GLU A 2 -3.05 33.12 9.89
CA GLU A 2 -2.31 32.24 10.80
C GLU A 2 -3.10 30.96 11.13
N SER A 3 -2.48 29.80 10.93
CA SER A 3 -3.05 28.52 11.34
C SER A 3 -2.83 28.33 12.85
N ALA A 4 -3.91 28.44 13.62
CA ALA A 4 -3.93 28.07 15.02
C ALA A 4 -3.63 26.56 15.16
N THR A 5 -2.49 26.24 15.75
CA THR A 5 -2.13 24.90 16.19
C THR A 5 -2.90 24.58 17.47
N GLY A 6 -3.94 23.75 17.36
CA GLY A 6 -4.65 23.21 18.53
C GLY A 6 -3.72 22.35 19.41
N PRO A 7 -3.92 22.34 20.74
CA PRO A 7 -3.08 21.59 21.66
C PRO A 7 -3.26 20.08 21.44
N GLY A 8 -2.14 19.37 21.27
CA GLY A 8 -2.10 17.93 21.09
C GLY A 8 -2.77 17.19 22.27
N VAL A 9 -3.97 16.70 22.04
CA VAL A 9 -4.65 15.75 22.93
C VAL A 9 -3.72 14.53 23.05
N LYS A 10 -3.17 14.29 24.25
CA LYS A 10 -2.51 13.02 24.59
C LYS A 10 -3.56 11.92 24.48
N GLN A 11 -3.70 11.33 23.29
CA GLN A 11 -4.58 10.20 23.03
C GLN A 11 -4.18 9.07 23.99
N LYS A 12 -5.04 8.79 24.98
CA LYS A 12 -4.92 7.60 25.80
C LYS A 12 -5.08 6.42 24.85
N VAL A 13 -4.02 5.62 24.68
CA VAL A 13 -4.09 4.40 23.86
C VAL A 13 -5.03 3.44 24.57
N HIS A 14 -6.25 3.31 24.04
CA HIS A 14 -7.25 2.40 24.57
C HIS A 14 -6.84 0.95 24.25
N ALA A 15 -7.02 0.03 25.20
CA ALA A 15 -6.68 -1.38 25.03
C ALA A 15 -7.35 -2.00 23.79
N ALA A 16 -8.56 -1.55 23.45
CA ALA A 16 -9.26 -1.95 22.23
C ALA A 16 -8.49 -1.65 20.93
N VAL A 17 -7.75 -0.54 20.87
CA VAL A 17 -6.92 -0.17 19.70
C VAL A 17 -5.69 -1.08 19.62
N VAL A 18 -5.11 -1.47 20.76
CA VAL A 18 -4.01 -2.44 20.81
C VAL A 18 -4.48 -3.82 20.37
N VAL A 19 -5.66 -4.27 20.82
CA VAL A 19 -6.25 -5.53 20.36
C VAL A 19 -6.59 -5.50 18.87
N GLY A 20 -7.08 -4.36 18.37
CA GLY A 20 -7.28 -4.15 16.92
C GLY A 20 -5.98 -4.23 16.13
N ALA A 21 -4.91 -3.59 16.61
CA ALA A 21 -3.58 -3.66 16.01
C ALA A 21 -3.03 -5.09 16.04
N LEU A 22 -3.17 -5.82 17.15
CA LEU A 22 -2.80 -7.24 17.26
C LEU A 22 -3.52 -8.12 16.24
N GLY A 23 -4.79 -7.81 15.96
CA GLY A 23 -5.60 -8.56 15.01
C GLY A 23 -5.29 -8.31 13.55
N ILE A 24 -4.71 -7.16 13.19
CA ILE A 24 -4.53 -6.80 11.77
C ILE A 24 -3.05 -6.65 11.44
N VAL A 25 -2.30 -5.91 12.24
CA VAL A 25 -0.94 -5.45 11.88
C VAL A 25 0.13 -6.55 12.02
N PHE A 26 -0.07 -7.51 12.92
CA PHE A 26 0.99 -8.46 13.30
C PHE A 26 0.83 -9.87 12.72
N GLY A 27 -0.18 -10.08 11.87
CA GLY A 27 -0.42 -11.41 11.29
C GLY A 27 0.77 -11.90 10.48
N ASP A 28 1.31 -11.07 9.59
CA ASP A 28 2.41 -11.42 8.68
C ASP A 28 3.65 -11.90 9.45
N ILE A 29 4.29 -10.98 10.18
CA ILE A 29 5.46 -11.29 11.01
C ILE A 29 5.20 -12.34 12.10
N GLY A 30 3.95 -12.45 12.57
CA GLY A 30 3.55 -13.39 13.60
C GLY A 30 3.38 -14.82 13.11
N THR A 31 3.29 -15.02 11.79
CA THR A 31 3.16 -16.34 11.15
C THR A 31 4.48 -16.86 10.57
N SER A 32 5.50 -16.00 10.43
CA SER A 32 6.87 -16.37 10.06
C SER A 32 7.49 -17.55 10.83
N PRO A 33 7.19 -17.78 12.13
CA PRO A 33 7.69 -18.95 12.85
C PRO A 33 7.25 -20.30 12.27
N ILE A 34 6.19 -20.35 11.45
CA ILE A 34 5.70 -21.59 10.83
C ILE A 34 6.76 -22.15 9.88
N TYR A 35 7.41 -21.29 9.08
CA TYR A 35 8.25 -21.71 7.96
C TYR A 35 9.74 -21.35 8.10
N THR A 36 10.12 -20.32 8.86
CA THR A 36 11.52 -19.81 8.86
C THR A 36 12.56 -20.89 9.18
N LEU A 37 12.45 -21.58 10.32
CA LEU A 37 13.47 -22.57 10.71
C LEU A 37 13.44 -23.82 9.83
N GLN A 38 12.25 -24.21 9.36
CA GLN A 38 12.09 -25.28 8.37
C GLN A 38 12.85 -24.94 7.09
N THR A 39 12.76 -23.70 6.60
CA THR A 39 13.47 -23.26 5.40
C THR A 39 14.98 -23.18 5.63
N VAL A 40 15.46 -22.67 6.77
CA VAL A 40 16.91 -22.54 7.04
C VAL A 40 17.61 -23.90 7.08
N PHE A 41 16.96 -24.90 7.69
CA PHE A 41 17.54 -26.25 7.83
C PHE A 41 17.08 -27.23 6.76
N ASN A 42 16.40 -26.77 5.71
CA ASN A 42 15.94 -27.65 4.64
C ASN A 42 17.14 -28.31 3.93
N PRO A 43 17.25 -29.65 3.94
CA PRO A 43 18.34 -30.36 3.25
C PRO A 43 18.29 -30.19 1.73
N ASP A 44 17.13 -29.86 1.17
CA ASP A 44 16.93 -29.66 -0.27
C ASP A 44 17.32 -28.24 -0.74
N ASP A 45 17.72 -27.34 0.17
CA ASP A 45 18.26 -26.03 -0.23
C ASP A 45 19.62 -26.24 -0.94
N PRO A 46 19.92 -25.56 -2.06
CA PRO A 46 21.22 -25.60 -2.73
C PRO A 46 22.43 -25.27 -1.83
N HIS A 47 22.20 -24.53 -0.74
CA HIS A 47 23.20 -24.20 0.26
C HIS A 47 22.69 -24.56 1.67
N PRO A 48 22.56 -25.87 1.98
CA PRO A 48 21.89 -26.31 3.19
C PRO A 48 22.77 -26.02 4.41
N VAL A 49 22.14 -25.56 5.51
CA VAL A 49 22.83 -25.37 6.79
C VAL A 49 22.91 -26.73 7.50
N PRO A 50 24.11 -27.29 7.74
CA PRO A 50 24.22 -28.57 8.44
C PRO A 50 23.69 -28.46 9.86
N VAL A 51 22.91 -29.45 10.30
CA VAL A 51 22.42 -29.47 11.68
C VAL A 51 23.54 -29.85 12.64
N SER A 52 24.11 -28.85 13.29
CA SER A 52 25.09 -28.97 14.37
C SER A 52 24.70 -28.05 15.51
N THR A 53 25.17 -28.34 16.72
CA THR A 53 24.90 -27.49 17.89
C THR A 53 25.35 -26.05 17.64
N GLY A 54 26.54 -25.84 17.07
CA GLY A 54 27.03 -24.50 16.73
C GLY A 54 26.13 -23.76 15.74
N ASN A 55 25.68 -24.44 14.68
CA ASN A 55 24.86 -23.84 13.64
C ASN A 55 23.46 -23.50 14.14
N VAL A 56 22.84 -24.35 14.97
CA VAL A 56 21.52 -24.05 15.55
C VAL A 56 21.57 -22.83 16.46
N TYR A 57 22.56 -22.74 17.34
CA TYR A 57 22.73 -21.54 18.18
C TYR A 57 23.03 -20.30 17.33
N GLY A 58 23.87 -20.42 16.30
CA GLY A 58 24.19 -19.33 15.38
C GLY A 58 22.97 -18.81 14.61
N VAL A 59 22.18 -19.71 14.02
CA VAL A 59 20.96 -19.39 13.26
C VAL A 59 19.91 -18.75 14.16
N VAL A 60 19.61 -19.34 15.32
CA VAL A 60 18.59 -18.78 16.24
C VAL A 60 19.04 -17.42 16.78
N SER A 61 20.34 -17.24 17.04
CA SER A 61 20.91 -15.94 17.41
C SER A 61 20.78 -14.91 16.30
N LEU A 62 21.08 -15.28 15.04
CA LEU A 62 20.90 -14.40 13.89
C LEU A 62 19.44 -14.00 13.72
N ILE A 63 18.50 -14.95 13.76
CA ILE A 63 17.06 -14.65 13.69
C ILE A 63 16.67 -13.62 14.75
N PHE A 64 17.05 -13.85 16.01
CA PHE A 64 16.76 -12.93 17.11
C PHE A 64 17.31 -11.53 16.85
N TRP A 65 18.60 -11.40 16.52
CA TRP A 65 19.23 -10.10 16.31
C TRP A 65 18.75 -9.41 15.04
N SER A 66 18.39 -10.14 13.99
CA SER A 66 17.76 -9.61 12.79
C SER A 66 16.38 -9.01 13.10
N VAL A 67 15.54 -9.70 13.88
CA VAL A 67 14.24 -9.16 14.34
C VAL A 67 14.44 -7.93 15.25
N MET A 68 15.44 -7.94 16.13
CA MET A 68 15.73 -6.79 16.98
C MET A 68 16.22 -5.58 16.17
N ILE A 69 17.10 -5.78 15.18
CA ILE A 69 17.66 -4.68 14.41
C ILE A 69 16.68 -4.18 13.34
N VAL A 70 16.18 -5.06 12.48
CA VAL A 70 15.32 -4.67 11.36
C VAL A 70 13.95 -4.24 11.89
N VAL A 71 13.27 -5.08 12.67
CA VAL A 71 11.87 -4.81 13.02
C VAL A 71 11.79 -3.84 14.20
N THR A 72 12.50 -4.12 15.29
CA THR A 72 12.36 -3.33 16.52
C THR A 72 13.08 -1.98 16.43
N LEU A 73 14.35 -1.98 16.02
CA LEU A 73 15.15 -0.75 15.94
C LEU A 73 14.80 0.06 14.68
N THR A 74 14.92 -0.52 13.47
CA THR A 74 14.70 0.24 12.23
C THR A 74 13.23 0.60 12.06
N TYR A 75 12.31 -0.36 12.06
CA TYR A 75 10.91 -0.04 11.75
C TYR A 75 10.17 0.63 12.91
N ILE A 76 10.09 -0.03 14.06
CA ILE A 76 9.24 0.42 15.17
C ILE A 76 9.82 1.65 15.87
N THR A 77 11.15 1.68 16.06
CA THR A 77 11.78 2.78 16.82
C THR A 77 12.09 3.98 15.93
N LEU A 78 12.52 3.78 14.68
CA LEU A 78 12.98 4.86 13.79
C LEU A 78 11.94 5.22 12.72
N VAL A 79 11.64 4.32 11.78
CA VAL A 79 10.83 4.61 10.59
C VAL A 79 9.41 5.03 10.94
N MET A 80 8.75 4.38 11.90
CA MET A 80 7.40 4.74 12.37
C MET A 80 7.28 6.12 13.04
N ARG A 81 8.39 6.82 13.29
CA ARG A 81 8.34 8.22 13.72
C ARG A 81 8.06 9.19 12.58
N VAL A 82 8.15 8.70 11.34
CA VAL A 82 7.86 9.46 10.15
C VAL A 82 6.45 9.10 9.70
N ASP A 83 5.56 10.07 9.74
CA ASP A 83 4.20 9.95 9.22
C ASP A 83 3.86 11.14 8.33
N ASN A 84 2.99 10.92 7.33
CA ASN A 84 2.43 11.98 6.51
C ASN A 84 0.93 12.11 6.79
N ASP A 85 0.57 13.02 7.69
CA ASP A 85 -0.80 13.20 8.19
C ASP A 85 -1.37 11.92 8.85
N GLY A 86 -0.53 11.22 9.63
CA GLY A 86 -0.86 9.96 10.30
C GLY A 86 -0.63 8.70 9.45
N GLU A 87 -0.54 8.82 8.12
CA GLU A 87 -0.28 7.70 7.21
C GLU A 87 1.21 7.33 7.17
N GLY A 88 1.49 6.03 7.16
CA GLY A 88 2.84 5.47 7.03
C GLY A 88 3.09 4.83 5.67
N GLY A 89 4.20 4.09 5.58
CA GLY A 89 4.60 3.37 4.37
C GLY A 89 5.53 4.16 3.44
N ILE A 90 6.01 3.46 2.41
CA ILE A 90 6.99 4.02 1.47
C ILE A 90 6.44 5.20 0.66
N MET A 91 5.13 5.21 0.38
CA MET A 91 4.46 6.30 -0.33
C MET A 91 4.37 7.57 0.52
N ALA A 92 4.19 7.45 1.84
CA ALA A 92 4.29 8.58 2.76
C ALA A 92 5.70 9.20 2.73
N LEU A 93 6.75 8.37 2.73
CA LEU A 93 8.14 8.84 2.59
C LEU A 93 8.36 9.59 1.27
N ILE A 94 7.83 9.08 0.16
CA ILE A 94 7.93 9.74 -1.16
C ILE A 94 7.20 11.09 -1.15
N ALA A 95 6.00 11.15 -0.57
CA ALA A 95 5.21 12.38 -0.47
C ALA A 95 5.97 13.47 0.32
N MET A 96 6.53 13.10 1.48
CA MET A 96 7.30 14.02 2.32
C MET A 96 8.61 14.45 1.65
N LEU A 97 9.30 13.52 0.98
CA LEU A 97 10.51 13.84 0.23
C LEU A 97 10.23 14.81 -0.92
N ARG A 98 9.08 14.69 -1.61
CA ARG A 98 8.66 15.66 -2.64
C ARG A 98 8.27 17.02 -2.05
N ARG A 99 7.69 17.05 -0.86
CA ARG A 99 7.25 18.29 -0.18
C ARG A 99 8.41 19.09 0.40
N TRP A 100 9.35 18.42 1.06
CA TRP A 100 10.45 19.07 1.80
C TRP A 100 11.81 18.95 1.14
N GLY A 101 11.95 18.07 0.16
CA GLY A 101 13.05 18.12 -0.78
C GLY A 101 12.90 19.37 -1.65
N GLY A 102 13.15 20.56 -1.08
CA GLY A 102 13.19 21.86 -1.75
C GLY A 102 14.23 21.95 -2.88
N ALA A 103 14.87 20.83 -3.23
CA ALA A 103 15.66 20.65 -4.43
C ALA A 103 14.87 19.83 -5.46
N ALA A 104 13.74 20.38 -5.93
CA ALA A 104 12.99 19.88 -7.09
C ALA A 104 13.84 19.78 -8.39
N ASN A 105 15.11 20.19 -8.35
CA ASN A 105 16.07 20.11 -9.45
C ASN A 105 17.32 19.24 -9.19
N SER A 106 17.48 18.62 -8.02
CA SER A 106 18.64 17.74 -7.81
C SER A 106 18.39 16.35 -8.40
N ARG A 107 19.35 15.84 -9.21
CA ARG A 107 19.30 14.47 -9.73
C ARG A 107 19.14 13.43 -8.61
N ALA A 108 19.71 13.69 -7.45
CA ALA A 108 19.63 12.83 -6.27
C ALA A 108 18.19 12.69 -5.74
N ALA A 109 17.44 13.79 -5.59
CA ALA A 109 16.03 13.73 -5.16
C ALA A 109 15.16 12.97 -6.17
N GLY A 110 15.40 13.15 -7.47
CA GLY A 110 14.72 12.40 -8.52
C GLY A 110 15.01 10.89 -8.46
N LEU A 111 16.27 10.50 -8.20
CA LEU A 111 16.66 9.10 -8.03
C LEU A 111 16.04 8.47 -6.77
N LEU A 112 15.97 9.20 -5.66
CA LEU A 112 15.33 8.72 -4.43
C LEU A 112 13.82 8.54 -4.61
N VAL A 113 13.14 9.48 -5.26
CA VAL A 113 11.71 9.31 -5.60
C VAL A 113 11.51 8.09 -6.50
N LEU A 114 12.38 7.90 -7.51
CA LEU A 114 12.31 6.73 -8.38
C LEU A 114 12.55 5.42 -7.63
N ALA A 115 13.53 5.40 -6.72
CA ALA A 115 13.79 4.28 -5.83
C ALA A 115 12.57 3.98 -4.95
N GLY A 116 11.93 5.00 -4.38
CA GLY A 116 10.69 4.83 -3.60
C GLY A 116 9.56 4.23 -4.42
N VAL A 117 9.35 4.70 -5.66
CA VAL A 117 8.35 4.12 -6.57
C VAL A 117 8.68 2.67 -6.90
N PHE A 118 9.97 2.34 -7.04
CA PHE A 118 10.42 0.97 -7.21
C PHE A 118 10.16 0.11 -5.96
N GLY A 119 10.43 0.63 -4.76
CA GLY A 119 10.10 -0.07 -3.51
C GLY A 119 8.60 -0.28 -3.32
N ALA A 120 7.76 0.70 -3.68
CA ALA A 120 6.30 0.53 -3.68
C ALA A 120 5.85 -0.54 -4.67
N ALA A 121 6.54 -0.65 -5.82
CA ALA A 121 6.28 -1.69 -6.79
C ALA A 121 6.71 -3.08 -6.29
N LEU A 122 7.85 -3.18 -5.59
CA LEU A 122 8.30 -4.41 -4.93
C LEU A 122 7.32 -4.86 -3.83
N PHE A 123 6.72 -3.92 -3.09
CA PHE A 123 5.68 -4.21 -2.11
C PHE A 123 4.45 -4.91 -2.72
N PHE A 124 4.07 -4.60 -3.97
CA PHE A 124 3.02 -5.37 -4.66
C PHE A 124 3.45 -6.82 -4.93
N GLY A 125 4.73 -7.06 -5.22
CA GLY A 125 5.28 -8.40 -5.39
C GLY A 125 5.20 -9.21 -4.10
N ASP A 126 5.58 -8.60 -2.98
CA ASP A 126 5.43 -9.18 -1.65
C ASP A 126 3.95 -9.48 -1.31
N SER A 127 3.06 -8.53 -1.63
CA SER A 127 1.61 -8.68 -1.41
C SER A 127 0.96 -9.87 -2.12
N MET A 128 1.60 -10.39 -3.17
CA MET A 128 1.15 -11.58 -3.87
C MET A 128 1.71 -12.87 -3.26
N ILE A 129 2.91 -12.82 -2.67
CA ILE A 129 3.58 -14.02 -2.17
C ILE A 129 3.18 -14.34 -0.73
N THR A 130 3.05 -13.33 0.13
CA THR A 130 2.76 -13.54 1.55
C THR A 130 1.48 -14.35 1.80
N PRO A 131 0.34 -14.07 1.13
CA PRO A 131 -0.85 -14.92 1.26
C PRO A 131 -0.63 -16.35 0.78
N ALA A 132 0.17 -16.55 -0.27
CA ALA A 132 0.45 -17.87 -0.82
C ALA A 132 1.32 -18.69 0.14
N ILE A 133 2.46 -18.16 0.61
CA ILE A 133 3.38 -18.89 1.50
C ILE A 133 2.76 -19.14 2.88
N SER A 134 2.07 -18.14 3.43
CA SER A 134 1.50 -18.24 4.78
C SER A 134 0.38 -19.28 4.82
N VAL A 135 -0.63 -19.18 3.94
CA VAL A 135 -1.75 -20.13 3.96
C VAL A 135 -1.28 -21.54 3.58
N LEU A 136 -0.40 -21.66 2.58
CA LEU A 136 0.15 -22.96 2.17
C LEU A 136 0.93 -23.62 3.32
N SER A 137 1.80 -22.89 4.02
CA SER A 137 2.57 -23.42 5.15
C SER A 137 1.71 -23.80 6.36
N ALA A 138 0.62 -23.09 6.63
CA ALA A 138 -0.33 -23.47 7.67
C ALA A 138 -1.06 -24.79 7.33
N VAL A 139 -1.56 -24.91 6.09
CA VAL A 139 -2.30 -26.09 5.64
C VAL A 139 -1.37 -27.31 5.51
N GLU A 140 -0.09 -27.12 5.16
CA GLU A 140 0.91 -28.18 5.13
C GLU A 140 1.10 -28.91 6.47
N GLY A 141 0.77 -28.25 7.59
CA GLY A 141 0.76 -28.90 8.90
C GLY A 141 -0.14 -30.13 8.98
N ILE A 142 -1.13 -30.28 8.08
CA ILE A 142 -1.95 -31.49 7.98
C ILE A 142 -1.12 -32.74 7.65
N LYS A 143 -0.01 -32.59 6.89
CA LYS A 143 0.91 -33.69 6.55
C LYS A 143 1.58 -34.30 7.79
N VAL A 144 1.72 -33.50 8.87
CA VAL A 144 2.28 -33.93 10.16
C VAL A 144 1.26 -34.69 11.00
N VAL A 145 -0.02 -34.48 10.74
CA VAL A 145 -1.13 -35.20 11.39
C VAL A 145 -1.40 -36.51 10.66
N GLU A 146 -1.57 -36.46 9.34
CA GLU A 146 -1.85 -37.61 8.49
C GLU A 146 -1.16 -37.42 7.13
N PRO A 147 -0.07 -38.17 6.84
CA PRO A 147 0.69 -38.02 5.59
C PRO A 147 -0.15 -38.24 4.32
N GLY A 148 -1.19 -39.08 4.38
CA GLY A 148 -2.08 -39.35 3.26
C GLY A 148 -2.92 -38.15 2.79
N LEU A 149 -3.01 -37.09 3.59
CA LEU A 149 -3.75 -35.86 3.25
C LEU A 149 -2.90 -34.83 2.47
N GLY A 150 -1.68 -35.18 2.06
CA GLY A 150 -0.77 -34.27 1.36
C GLY A 150 -1.33 -33.72 0.03
N GLU A 151 -2.11 -34.51 -0.71
CA GLU A 151 -2.72 -34.09 -1.98
C GLU A 151 -3.83 -33.03 -1.80
N LEU A 152 -4.42 -32.94 -0.60
CA LEU A 152 -5.48 -31.98 -0.29
C LEU A 152 -4.94 -30.58 0.01
N VAL A 153 -3.63 -30.42 0.25
CA VAL A 153 -3.02 -29.16 0.68
C VAL A 153 -3.23 -28.04 -0.33
N VAL A 154 -2.92 -28.28 -1.62
CA VAL A 154 -3.05 -27.26 -2.68
C VAL A 154 -4.53 -26.90 -2.93
N PRO A 155 -5.47 -27.86 -3.12
CA PRO A 155 -6.89 -27.54 -3.24
C PRO A 155 -7.47 -26.80 -2.04
N ALA A 156 -7.14 -27.21 -0.81
CA ALA A 156 -7.63 -26.55 0.40
C ALA A 156 -7.11 -25.10 0.50
N THR A 157 -5.82 -24.90 0.20
CA THR A 157 -5.20 -23.56 0.16
C THR A 157 -5.89 -22.66 -0.87
N ALA A 158 -6.14 -23.16 -2.08
CA ALA A 158 -6.84 -22.42 -3.13
C ALA A 158 -8.27 -22.03 -2.70
N VAL A 159 -9.01 -22.95 -2.07
CA VAL A 159 -10.36 -22.69 -1.55
C VAL A 159 -10.33 -21.61 -0.46
N ILE A 160 -9.38 -21.67 0.48
CA ILE A 160 -9.20 -20.65 1.53
C ILE A 160 -8.91 -19.28 0.91
N ILE A 161 -8.03 -19.21 -0.09
CA ILE A 161 -7.69 -17.95 -0.78
C ILE A 161 -8.89 -17.40 -1.55
N VAL A 162 -9.63 -18.23 -2.30
CA VAL A 162 -10.83 -17.76 -3.02
C VAL A 162 -11.87 -17.21 -2.05
N MET A 163 -12.12 -17.93 -0.94
CA MET A 163 -13.02 -17.43 0.11
C MET A 163 -12.51 -16.10 0.66
N LEU A 164 -11.22 -16.01 1.00
CA LEU A 164 -10.61 -14.80 1.52
C LEU A 164 -10.86 -13.59 0.60
N PHE A 165 -10.52 -13.72 -0.69
CA PHE A 165 -10.66 -12.65 -1.67
C PHE A 165 -12.13 -12.31 -2.01
N ALA A 166 -13.04 -13.29 -1.94
CA ALA A 166 -14.48 -13.07 -2.13
C ALA A 166 -15.11 -12.25 -0.99
N PHE A 167 -14.61 -12.41 0.24
CA PHE A 167 -15.14 -11.70 1.41
C PHE A 167 -14.60 -10.28 1.58
N GLN A 168 -13.60 -9.84 0.81
CA GLN A 168 -12.98 -8.50 0.94
C GLN A 168 -13.99 -7.34 0.82
N ARG A 169 -15.00 -7.47 -0.06
CA ARG A 169 -16.00 -6.42 -0.29
C ARG A 169 -16.85 -6.11 0.95
N LYS A 170 -17.02 -7.05 1.87
CA LYS A 170 -17.85 -6.88 3.08
C LYS A 170 -17.14 -6.07 4.19
N GLY A 171 -15.89 -5.69 3.96
CA GLY A 171 -15.11 -4.84 4.86
C GLY A 171 -14.55 -5.58 6.08
N THR A 172 -13.42 -5.08 6.59
CA THR A 172 -12.78 -5.59 7.80
C THR A 172 -13.55 -5.24 9.07
N ALA A 173 -14.52 -4.31 9.02
CA ALA A 173 -15.30 -3.89 10.19
C ALA A 173 -16.16 -5.02 10.81
N THR A 174 -16.72 -5.91 9.99
CA THR A 174 -17.58 -7.00 10.48
C THR A 174 -16.77 -8.15 11.10
N VAL A 175 -15.60 -8.45 10.54
CA VAL A 175 -14.75 -9.60 10.93
C VAL A 175 -13.59 -9.19 11.87
N GLY A 176 -13.15 -7.94 11.81
CA GLY A 176 -12.00 -7.41 12.56
C GLY A 176 -12.14 -7.46 14.08
N ARG A 177 -13.38 -7.52 14.60
CA ARG A 177 -13.63 -7.75 16.04
C ARG A 177 -13.14 -9.13 16.50
N LEU A 178 -13.14 -10.13 15.62
CA LEU A 178 -12.69 -11.49 15.94
C LEU A 178 -11.19 -11.67 15.71
N PHE A 179 -10.58 -10.89 14.82
CA PHE A 179 -9.16 -11.02 14.48
C PHE A 179 -8.23 -10.78 15.68
N GLY A 180 -8.49 -9.73 16.47
CA GLY A 180 -7.69 -9.43 17.67
C GLY A 180 -7.64 -10.60 18.67
N PRO A 181 -8.79 -11.11 19.14
CA PRO A 181 -8.84 -12.28 20.00
C PRO A 181 -8.15 -13.52 19.43
N VAL A 182 -8.35 -13.84 18.15
CA VAL A 182 -7.70 -15.00 17.51
C VAL A 182 -6.18 -14.84 17.49
N MET A 183 -5.67 -13.66 17.16
CA MET A 183 -4.23 -13.39 17.17
C MET A 183 -3.64 -13.42 18.58
N ILE A 184 -4.38 -12.97 19.61
CA ILE A 184 -3.94 -13.12 21.01
C ILE A 184 -3.80 -14.60 21.37
N VAL A 185 -4.80 -15.42 21.04
CA VAL A 185 -4.76 -16.87 21.25
C VAL A 185 -3.58 -17.49 20.49
N TRP A 186 -3.35 -17.09 19.24
CA TRP A 186 -2.20 -17.51 18.45
C TRP A 186 -0.87 -17.21 19.16
N PHE A 187 -0.61 -15.95 19.53
CA PHE A 187 0.65 -15.55 20.16
C PHE A 187 0.87 -16.21 21.51
N LEU A 188 -0.17 -16.32 22.34
CA LEU A 188 -0.09 -17.03 23.62
C LEU A 188 0.21 -18.52 23.41
N THR A 189 -0.39 -19.14 22.40
CA THR A 189 -0.18 -20.56 22.11
C THR A 189 1.24 -20.81 21.61
N ILE A 190 1.73 -20.07 20.61
CA ILE A 190 3.10 -20.28 20.10
C ILE A 190 4.16 -19.92 21.15
N GLY A 191 3.91 -18.91 21.99
CA GLY A 191 4.79 -18.55 23.09
C GLY A 191 4.85 -19.64 24.16
N THR A 192 3.70 -20.25 24.48
CA THR A 192 3.61 -21.38 25.44
C THR A 192 4.31 -22.63 24.89
N CYS A 193 4.05 -23.01 23.64
CA CYS A 193 4.74 -24.12 22.97
C CYS A 193 6.26 -23.88 22.91
N GLY A 194 6.66 -22.64 22.60
CA GLY A 194 8.06 -22.20 22.63
C GLY A 194 8.71 -22.39 24.00
N ALA A 195 8.06 -21.91 25.06
CA ALA A 195 8.53 -22.06 26.44
C ALA A 195 8.67 -23.53 26.86
N ILE A 196 7.71 -24.38 26.48
CA ILE A 196 7.78 -25.83 26.72
C ILE A 196 8.96 -26.46 25.97
N GLY A 197 9.19 -26.05 24.71
CA GLY A 197 10.37 -26.46 23.93
C GLY A 197 11.69 -26.10 24.59
N ILE A 198 11.80 -24.86 25.08
CA ILE A 198 12.99 -24.36 25.80
C ILE A 198 13.23 -25.18 27.08
N ALA A 199 12.18 -25.54 27.82
CA ALA A 199 12.32 -26.38 29.01
C ALA A 199 12.98 -27.75 28.71
N GLY A 200 12.81 -28.26 27.48
CA GLY A 200 13.48 -29.48 27.00
C GLY A 200 14.98 -29.32 26.71
N HIS A 201 15.46 -28.11 26.42
CA HIS A 201 16.89 -27.81 26.28
C HIS A 201 17.21 -26.35 26.71
N PRO A 202 17.26 -26.06 28.03
CA PRO A 202 17.38 -24.68 28.54
C PRO A 202 18.63 -23.93 28.07
N GLY A 203 19.67 -24.66 27.65
CA GLY A 203 20.88 -24.11 27.09
C GLY A 203 20.64 -23.18 25.88
N ILE A 204 19.56 -23.39 25.12
CA ILE A 204 19.25 -22.61 23.90
C ILE A 204 19.12 -21.11 24.18
N LEU A 205 18.79 -20.71 25.42
CA LEU A 205 18.71 -19.30 25.83
C LEU A 205 20.02 -18.54 25.63
N ARG A 206 21.17 -19.23 25.60
CA ARG A 206 22.46 -18.59 25.31
C ARG A 206 22.50 -18.01 23.89
N ALA A 207 21.67 -18.48 22.95
CA ALA A 207 21.56 -17.94 21.59
C ALA A 207 21.11 -16.46 21.57
N LEU A 208 20.50 -15.94 22.64
CA LEU A 208 20.19 -14.51 22.77
C LEU A 208 21.46 -13.63 22.78
N SER A 209 22.62 -14.19 23.18
CA SER A 209 23.89 -13.47 23.12
C SER A 209 24.31 -13.23 21.66
N PRO A 210 24.66 -11.99 21.26
CA PRO A 210 25.09 -11.67 19.91
C PRO A 210 26.41 -12.37 19.53
N THR A 211 27.15 -12.89 20.51
CA THR A 211 28.38 -13.65 20.28
C THR A 211 28.15 -14.89 19.42
N TYR A 212 26.97 -15.51 19.49
CA TYR A 212 26.66 -16.67 18.65
C TYR A 212 26.39 -16.27 17.20
N ALA A 213 25.65 -15.18 16.96
CA ALA A 213 25.45 -14.62 15.63
C ALA A 213 26.76 -14.16 14.99
N ILE A 214 27.57 -13.40 15.72
CA ILE A 214 28.88 -12.89 15.25
C ILE A 214 29.84 -14.06 15.04
N GLY A 215 29.91 -15.00 15.98
CA GLY A 215 30.74 -16.19 15.88
C GLY A 215 30.36 -17.09 14.70
N PHE A 216 29.07 -17.20 14.38
CA PHE A 216 28.59 -17.93 13.22
C PHE A 216 28.97 -17.23 11.90
N LEU A 217 28.81 -15.91 11.82
CA LEU A 217 29.24 -15.11 10.67
C LEU A 217 30.76 -15.16 10.44
N TRP A 218 31.59 -15.11 11.48
CA TRP A 218 33.05 -15.16 11.33
C TRP A 218 33.60 -16.58 11.17
N GLY A 219 33.06 -17.55 11.91
CA GLY A 219 33.55 -18.93 11.88
C GLY A 219 33.14 -19.69 10.61
N HIS A 220 31.94 -19.42 10.09
CA HIS A 220 31.38 -20.11 8.93
C HIS A 220 30.68 -19.14 7.97
N PHE A 221 31.39 -18.09 7.53
CA PHE A 221 30.80 -17.00 6.74
C PHE A 221 29.97 -17.48 5.54
N GLY A 222 30.43 -18.48 4.78
CA GLY A 222 29.65 -19.00 3.64
C GLY A 222 28.28 -19.55 4.06
N ILE A 223 28.25 -20.44 5.07
CA ILE A 223 27.00 -21.04 5.57
C ILE A 223 26.10 -19.96 6.19
N ALA A 224 26.68 -19.06 6.99
CA ALA A 224 25.95 -17.98 7.62
C ALA A 224 25.36 -17.02 6.58
N PHE A 225 26.13 -16.64 5.55
CA PHE A 225 25.69 -15.77 4.47
C PHE A 225 24.52 -16.36 3.68
N PHE A 226 24.58 -17.64 3.28
CA PHE A 226 23.46 -18.28 2.59
C PHE A 226 22.25 -18.46 3.52
N SER A 227 22.46 -18.71 4.81
CA SER A 227 21.36 -18.80 5.78
C SER A 227 20.58 -17.47 5.91
N LEU A 228 21.21 -16.31 5.69
CA LEU A 228 20.53 -15.01 5.71
C LEU A 228 19.39 -14.93 4.68
N ALA A 229 19.53 -15.62 3.54
CA ALA A 229 18.49 -15.68 2.52
C ALA A 229 17.23 -16.42 2.99
N ALA A 230 17.33 -17.30 3.99
CA ALA A 230 16.18 -17.93 4.64
C ALA A 230 15.78 -17.18 5.92
N ILE A 231 16.72 -16.66 6.70
CA ILE A 231 16.44 -15.89 7.93
C ILE A 231 15.64 -14.62 7.65
N VAL A 232 15.72 -14.07 6.43
CA VAL A 232 14.88 -12.96 5.97
C VAL A 232 13.38 -13.20 6.21
N LEU A 233 12.94 -14.46 6.15
CA LEU A 233 11.57 -14.90 6.39
C LEU A 233 11.05 -14.49 7.78
N ALA A 234 11.96 -14.31 8.76
CA ALA A 234 11.61 -13.92 10.12
C ALA A 234 11.33 -12.42 10.29
N VAL A 235 11.79 -11.58 9.35
CA VAL A 235 11.65 -10.11 9.42
C VAL A 235 10.61 -9.57 8.45
N THR A 236 9.93 -10.45 7.71
CA THR A 236 8.89 -10.04 6.76
C THR A 236 7.65 -9.52 7.47
N GLY A 237 6.95 -8.60 6.83
CA GLY A 237 5.81 -7.89 7.38
C GLY A 237 6.17 -6.57 8.03
N ALA A 238 7.45 -6.24 8.26
CA ALA A 238 7.87 -4.95 8.84
C ALA A 238 7.33 -3.75 8.04
N GLU A 239 7.33 -3.87 6.72
CA GLU A 239 6.74 -2.94 5.77
C GLU A 239 5.21 -2.83 5.88
N ALA A 240 4.50 -3.94 6.11
CA ALA A 240 3.06 -3.94 6.35
C ALA A 240 2.72 -3.23 7.67
N LEU A 241 3.53 -3.45 8.72
CA LEU A 241 3.41 -2.71 9.98
C LEU A 241 3.49 -1.19 9.76
N TYR A 242 4.39 -0.73 8.88
CA TYR A 242 4.54 0.69 8.60
C TYR A 242 3.42 1.23 7.72
N ALA A 243 2.94 0.47 6.74
CA ALA A 243 1.82 0.86 5.87
C ALA A 243 0.50 1.02 6.65
N ASP A 244 0.24 0.16 7.64
CA ASP A 244 -0.99 0.18 8.44
C ASP A 244 -0.95 1.15 9.63
N MET A 245 0.09 2.00 9.71
CA MET A 245 0.21 2.99 10.78
C MET A 245 -0.95 4.00 10.80
N GLY A 246 -1.53 4.32 9.64
CA GLY A 246 -2.67 5.23 9.50
C GLY A 246 -3.91 4.81 10.28
N HIS A 247 -4.09 3.51 10.54
CA HIS A 247 -5.30 2.98 11.19
C HIS A 247 -5.17 2.88 12.72
N PHE A 248 -3.98 2.53 13.22
CA PHE A 248 -3.78 2.20 14.64
C PHE A 248 -2.85 3.16 15.38
N GLY A 249 -2.00 3.89 14.63
CA GLY A 249 -0.96 4.76 15.17
C GLY A 249 0.25 4.02 15.75
N HIS A 250 1.42 4.66 15.69
CA HIS A 250 2.69 4.05 16.09
C HIS A 250 2.72 3.50 17.53
N ARG A 251 2.03 4.15 18.48
CA ARG A 251 2.06 3.76 19.90
C ARG A 251 1.34 2.45 20.17
N ALA A 252 0.22 2.21 19.49
CA ALA A 252 -0.54 0.98 19.66
C ALA A 252 0.24 -0.21 19.10
N ILE A 253 0.84 -0.03 17.91
CA ILE A 253 1.71 -1.01 17.26
C ILE A 253 2.93 -1.29 18.17
N ALA A 254 3.68 -0.28 18.58
CA ALA A 254 4.87 -0.48 19.42
C ALA A 254 4.57 -1.25 20.72
N ARG A 255 3.43 -0.99 21.38
CA ARG A 255 3.02 -1.72 22.59
C ARG A 255 2.63 -3.16 22.29
N GLY A 256 1.83 -3.41 21.24
CA GLY A 256 1.47 -4.76 20.83
C GLY A 256 2.69 -5.61 20.50
N TRP A 257 3.66 -5.01 19.80
CA TRP A 257 4.94 -5.63 19.48
C TRP A 257 5.73 -6.03 20.72
N LEU A 258 6.03 -5.07 21.60
CA LEU A 258 6.91 -5.30 22.75
C LEU A 258 6.28 -6.18 23.84
N LEU A 259 4.95 -6.13 24.00
CA LEU A 259 4.27 -6.83 25.09
C LEU A 259 3.87 -8.27 24.74
N LEU A 260 3.57 -8.56 23.47
CA LEU A 260 3.01 -9.87 23.09
C LEU A 260 3.73 -10.51 21.91
N VAL A 261 3.88 -9.79 20.79
CA VAL A 261 4.33 -10.40 19.53
C VAL A 261 5.80 -10.77 19.58
N LEU A 262 6.67 -9.83 19.93
CA LEU A 262 8.11 -10.06 20.08
C LEU A 262 8.40 -11.22 21.04
N PRO A 263 7.91 -11.24 22.31
CA PRO A 263 8.20 -12.35 23.21
C PRO A 263 7.65 -13.69 22.69
N ALA A 264 6.44 -13.72 22.11
CA ALA A 264 5.87 -14.96 21.56
C ALA A 264 6.71 -15.54 20.40
N CYS A 265 7.09 -14.70 19.43
CA CYS A 265 7.91 -15.14 18.30
C CYS A 265 9.31 -15.58 18.73
N VAL A 266 9.96 -14.84 19.64
CA VAL A 266 11.29 -15.20 20.17
C VAL A 266 11.24 -16.53 20.92
N LEU A 267 10.24 -16.74 21.79
CA LEU A 267 10.04 -18.01 22.47
C LEU A 267 9.80 -19.16 21.49
N SER A 268 9.01 -18.92 20.43
CA SER A 268 8.78 -19.92 19.39
C SER A 268 10.07 -20.32 18.67
N TYR A 269 10.88 -19.37 18.21
CA TYR A 269 12.15 -19.66 17.53
C TYR A 269 13.15 -20.40 18.43
N LEU A 270 13.26 -19.99 19.69
CA LEU A 270 14.11 -20.68 20.68
C LEU A 270 13.61 -22.10 20.95
N GLY A 271 12.30 -22.30 21.12
CA GLY A 271 11.71 -23.61 21.36
C GLY A 271 11.88 -24.57 20.18
N GLN A 272 11.71 -24.08 18.95
CA GLN A 272 11.98 -24.84 17.73
C GLN A 272 13.48 -25.20 17.60
N GLY A 273 14.38 -24.26 17.90
CA GLY A 273 15.82 -24.53 17.94
C GLY A 273 16.19 -25.60 18.96
N ALA A 274 15.61 -25.55 20.16
CA ALA A 274 15.77 -26.59 21.19
C ALA A 274 15.26 -27.96 20.73
N LEU A 275 14.14 -28.01 19.99
CA LEU A 275 13.60 -29.24 19.43
C LEU A 275 14.57 -29.87 18.41
N ILE A 276 15.09 -29.07 17.47
CA ILE A 276 16.03 -29.52 16.44
C ILE A 276 17.33 -30.06 17.04
N LEU A 277 17.80 -29.48 18.15
CA LEU A 277 18.98 -29.98 18.88
C LEU A 277 18.76 -31.36 19.49
N ARG A 278 17.52 -31.65 19.92
CA ARG A 278 17.15 -32.93 20.54
C ARG A 278 16.83 -33.99 19.50
N ASP A 279 16.12 -33.63 18.44
CA ASP A 279 15.66 -34.52 17.40
C ASP A 279 15.89 -33.90 16.00
N ARG A 280 16.85 -34.45 15.27
CA ARG A 280 17.15 -34.02 13.90
C ARG A 280 16.06 -34.40 12.90
N GLY A 281 15.21 -35.38 13.21
CA GLY A 281 14.04 -35.71 12.39
C GLY A 281 12.99 -34.59 12.36
N ALA A 282 13.06 -33.66 13.32
CA ALA A 282 12.08 -32.57 13.43
C ALA A 282 12.26 -31.44 12.39
N ILE A 283 13.31 -31.46 11.57
CA ILE A 283 13.61 -30.43 10.55
C ILE A 283 12.46 -30.26 9.54
N GLY A 284 11.72 -31.33 9.24
CA GLY A 284 10.67 -31.29 8.23
C GLY A 284 9.50 -30.37 8.59
N SER A 285 9.19 -30.18 9.88
CA SER A 285 8.12 -29.29 10.35
C SER A 285 8.32 -28.93 11.83
N PRO A 286 9.40 -28.22 12.19
CA PRO A 286 9.78 -27.97 13.59
C PRO A 286 8.68 -27.25 14.37
N PHE A 287 7.94 -26.34 13.71
CA PHE A 287 6.81 -25.64 14.30
C PHE A 287 5.68 -26.59 14.76
N PHE A 288 5.18 -27.46 13.88
CA PHE A 288 4.08 -28.38 14.21
C PHE A 288 4.51 -29.52 15.12
N LEU A 289 5.76 -29.97 15.01
CA LEU A 289 6.32 -31.03 15.85
C LEU A 289 6.64 -30.57 17.29
N LEU A 290 6.75 -29.25 17.51
CA LEU A 290 6.85 -28.66 18.84
C LEU A 290 5.58 -28.87 19.66
N VAL A 291 4.43 -29.05 18.99
CA VAL A 291 3.14 -29.24 19.63
C VAL A 291 2.92 -30.71 20.00
N PRO A 292 2.41 -31.02 21.20
CA PRO A 292 2.02 -32.38 21.57
C PRO A 292 1.07 -33.00 20.54
N ALA A 293 1.14 -34.31 20.34
CA ALA A 293 0.39 -35.00 19.28
C ALA A 293 -1.12 -34.70 19.28
N TRP A 294 -1.77 -34.65 20.46
CA TRP A 294 -3.19 -34.32 20.60
C TRP A 294 -3.53 -32.88 20.17
N GLY A 295 -2.57 -31.96 20.26
CA GLY A 295 -2.73 -30.53 19.96
C GLY A 295 -2.39 -30.14 18.52
N ARG A 296 -1.86 -31.06 17.70
CA ARG A 296 -1.42 -30.74 16.32
C ARG A 296 -2.56 -30.30 15.43
N LEU A 297 -3.69 -31.02 15.41
CA LEU A 297 -4.85 -30.64 14.59
C LEU A 297 -5.46 -29.29 15.02
N PRO A 298 -5.69 -29.02 16.33
CA PRO A 298 -6.04 -27.68 16.79
C PRO A 298 -5.06 -26.59 16.36
N MET A 299 -3.74 -26.88 16.41
CA MET A 299 -2.72 -25.94 15.96
C MET A 299 -2.81 -25.67 14.46
N VAL A 300 -3.06 -26.67 13.61
CA VAL A 300 -3.26 -26.47 12.16
C VAL A 300 -4.45 -25.54 11.89
N LEU A 301 -5.57 -25.73 12.58
CA LEU A 301 -6.73 -24.85 12.45
C LEU A 301 -6.44 -23.42 12.91
N LEU A 302 -5.74 -23.27 14.04
CA LEU A 302 -5.36 -21.97 14.57
C LEU A 302 -4.34 -21.26 13.67
N ALA A 303 -3.33 -21.99 13.16
CA ALA A 303 -2.36 -21.49 12.19
C ALA A 303 -3.05 -21.05 10.90
N THR A 304 -4.00 -21.85 10.39
CA THR A 304 -4.79 -21.49 9.21
C THR A 304 -5.55 -20.18 9.45
N ALA A 305 -6.21 -20.03 10.59
CA ALA A 305 -6.89 -18.79 10.96
C ALA A 305 -5.92 -17.60 11.07
N ALA A 306 -4.76 -17.77 11.71
CA ALA A 306 -3.74 -16.73 11.85
C ALA A 306 -3.16 -16.30 10.48
N THR A 307 -2.91 -17.25 9.58
CA THR A 307 -2.38 -16.95 8.22
C THR A 307 -3.41 -16.32 7.30
N VAL A 308 -4.70 -16.64 7.47
CA VAL A 308 -5.79 -15.93 6.80
C VAL A 308 -5.82 -14.47 7.26
N ILE A 309 -5.68 -14.23 8.56
CA ILE A 309 -5.60 -12.87 9.14
C ILE A 309 -4.33 -12.14 8.64
N ALA A 310 -3.19 -12.82 8.59
CA ALA A 310 -1.94 -12.29 8.04
C ALA A 310 -2.10 -11.83 6.59
N ALA A 311 -2.70 -12.69 5.75
CA ALA A 311 -2.99 -12.36 4.36
C ALA A 311 -3.91 -11.14 4.23
N GLN A 312 -4.88 -10.97 5.14
CA GLN A 312 -5.74 -9.77 5.16
C GLN A 312 -4.95 -8.47 5.34
N ALA A 313 -4.04 -8.43 6.30
CA ALA A 313 -3.22 -7.26 6.59
C ALA A 313 -2.47 -6.77 5.34
N VAL A 314 -1.83 -7.72 4.66
CA VAL A 314 -1.03 -7.44 3.47
C VAL A 314 -1.91 -7.01 2.29
N ILE A 315 -3.07 -7.65 2.10
CA ILE A 315 -4.06 -7.25 1.08
C ILE A 315 -4.56 -5.82 1.33
N THR A 316 -4.87 -5.46 2.58
CA THR A 316 -5.27 -4.08 2.92
C THR A 316 -4.14 -3.09 2.73
N GLY A 317 -2.90 -3.45 3.10
CA GLY A 317 -1.71 -2.65 2.83
C GLY A 317 -1.52 -2.39 1.33
N ALA A 318 -1.75 -3.39 0.48
CA ALA A 318 -1.68 -3.25 -0.97
C ALA A 318 -2.73 -2.27 -1.53
N TYR A 319 -3.93 -2.26 -0.96
CA TYR A 319 -4.95 -1.26 -1.32
C TYR A 319 -4.53 0.15 -0.93
N SER A 320 -3.98 0.33 0.28
CA SER A 320 -3.47 1.61 0.78
C SER A 320 -2.36 2.15 -0.13
N VAL A 321 -1.36 1.32 -0.44
CA VAL A 321 -0.26 1.70 -1.35
C VAL A 321 -0.78 2.02 -2.76
N ALA A 322 -1.74 1.26 -3.29
CA ALA A 322 -2.33 1.55 -4.60
C ALA A 322 -3.11 2.87 -4.62
N SER A 323 -3.87 3.15 -3.57
CA SER A 323 -4.62 4.40 -3.41
C SER A 323 -3.67 5.60 -3.28
N GLN A 324 -2.66 5.51 -2.42
CA GLN A 324 -1.64 6.55 -2.25
C GLN A 324 -0.85 6.79 -3.55
N ALA A 325 -0.51 5.71 -4.29
CA ALA A 325 0.11 5.81 -5.61
C ALA A 325 -0.79 6.55 -6.63
N ALA A 326 -2.09 6.29 -6.62
CA ALA A 326 -3.06 6.99 -7.47
C ALA A 326 -3.16 8.48 -7.12
N GLN A 327 -3.18 8.82 -5.81
CA GLN A 327 -3.20 10.21 -5.32
C GLN A 327 -1.92 10.97 -5.72
N LEU A 328 -0.75 10.35 -5.59
CA LEU A 328 0.54 10.93 -6.01
C LEU A 328 0.73 10.99 -7.54
N GLY A 329 -0.17 10.37 -8.30
CA GLY A 329 -0.24 10.39 -9.76
C GLY A 329 0.60 9.33 -10.47
N TYR A 330 0.98 8.27 -9.76
CA TYR A 330 1.67 7.09 -10.31
C TYR A 330 0.71 6.02 -10.83
N LEU A 331 -0.54 6.01 -10.40
CA LEU A 331 -1.60 5.13 -10.94
C LEU A 331 -2.81 5.94 -11.44
N PRO A 332 -3.63 5.36 -12.34
CA PRO A 332 -4.93 5.93 -12.69
C PRO A 332 -5.81 6.07 -11.46
N ARG A 333 -6.85 6.91 -11.55
CA ARG A 333 -7.87 6.99 -10.51
C ARG A 333 -8.55 5.63 -10.42
N LEU A 334 -8.34 4.94 -9.30
CA LEU A 334 -8.94 3.64 -9.02
C LEU A 334 -10.32 3.86 -8.40
N ARG A 335 -11.26 2.94 -8.67
CA ARG A 335 -12.53 2.90 -7.94
C ARG A 335 -12.26 2.43 -6.52
N ILE A 336 -12.40 3.34 -5.56
CA ILE A 336 -12.20 3.08 -4.13
C ILE A 336 -13.58 2.99 -3.49
N ALA A 337 -13.87 1.90 -2.81
CA ALA A 337 -15.02 1.80 -1.92
C ALA A 337 -14.52 1.86 -0.48
N HIS A 338 -14.94 2.87 0.28
CA HIS A 338 -14.63 2.95 1.70
C HIS A 338 -15.50 1.93 2.46
N THR A 339 -14.87 1.11 3.30
CA THR A 339 -15.53 -0.01 4.00
C THR A 339 -15.93 0.33 5.44
N SER A 340 -15.45 1.45 5.98
CA SER A 340 -15.79 1.92 7.32
C SER A 340 -15.97 3.44 7.38
N ALA A 341 -17.05 3.88 8.04
CA ALA A 341 -17.31 5.28 8.31
C ALA A 341 -16.43 5.86 9.45
N SER A 342 -15.83 5.00 10.27
CA SER A 342 -15.00 5.42 11.41
C SER A 342 -13.51 5.59 11.05
N THR A 343 -13.07 5.06 9.90
CA THR A 343 -11.65 5.02 9.54
C THR A 343 -11.47 5.15 8.04
N ILE A 344 -11.01 6.33 7.60
CA ILE A 344 -10.87 6.69 6.17
C ILE A 344 -9.99 5.70 5.39
N GLY A 345 -8.97 5.12 6.05
CA GLY A 345 -8.01 4.19 5.47
C GLY A 345 -8.52 2.76 5.25
N GLN A 346 -9.71 2.37 5.74
CA GLN A 346 -10.25 1.04 5.46
C GLN A 346 -10.93 1.04 4.08
N ILE A 347 -10.13 0.79 3.05
CA ILE A 347 -10.53 0.88 1.65
C ILE A 347 -10.57 -0.50 0.99
N TYR A 348 -11.52 -0.67 0.07
CA TYR A 348 -11.60 -1.81 -0.84
C TYR A 348 -11.40 -1.32 -2.26
N VAL A 349 -10.41 -1.91 -2.95
CA VAL A 349 -10.08 -1.58 -4.35
C VAL A 349 -10.32 -2.81 -5.22
N PRO A 350 -11.48 -2.92 -5.90
CA PRO A 350 -11.90 -4.14 -6.60
C PRO A 350 -10.89 -4.63 -7.64
N GLY A 351 -10.31 -3.71 -8.42
CA GLY A 351 -9.35 -4.06 -9.47
C GLY A 351 -8.07 -4.69 -8.91
N ILE A 352 -7.55 -4.14 -7.82
CA ILE A 352 -6.37 -4.67 -7.13
C ILE A 352 -6.71 -6.00 -6.44
N ASN A 353 -7.90 -6.12 -5.86
CA ASN A 353 -8.37 -7.37 -5.24
C ASN A 353 -8.32 -8.56 -6.21
N TRP A 354 -8.94 -8.43 -7.38
CA TRP A 354 -8.98 -9.51 -8.37
C TRP A 354 -7.61 -9.81 -8.95
N LEU A 355 -6.80 -8.78 -9.21
CA LEU A 355 -5.41 -8.94 -9.65
C LEU A 355 -4.61 -9.76 -8.64
N LEU A 356 -4.62 -9.36 -7.36
CA LEU A 356 -3.92 -10.07 -6.30
C LEU A 356 -4.43 -11.50 -6.15
N MET A 357 -5.74 -11.73 -6.18
CA MET A 357 -6.29 -13.09 -6.08
C MET A 357 -5.75 -14.02 -7.17
N VAL A 358 -5.78 -13.57 -8.42
CA VAL A 358 -5.29 -14.37 -9.57
C VAL A 358 -3.79 -14.62 -9.43
N SER A 359 -3.02 -13.61 -9.05
CA SER A 359 -1.58 -13.74 -8.82
C SER A 359 -1.24 -14.71 -7.68
N VAL A 360 -1.91 -14.62 -6.53
CA VAL A 360 -1.71 -15.51 -5.38
C VAL A 360 -2.06 -16.95 -5.77
N LEU A 361 -3.20 -17.19 -6.43
CA LEU A 361 -3.59 -18.52 -6.88
C LEU A 361 -2.59 -19.10 -7.89
N THR A 362 -2.10 -18.27 -8.81
CA THR A 362 -1.07 -18.68 -9.78
C THR A 362 0.20 -19.15 -9.07
N LEU A 363 0.64 -18.43 -8.03
CA LEU A 363 1.79 -18.83 -7.20
C LEU A 363 1.55 -20.15 -6.46
N VAL A 364 0.36 -20.34 -5.88
CA VAL A 364 0.00 -21.59 -5.18
C VAL A 364 0.03 -22.78 -6.13
N PHE A 365 -0.55 -22.66 -7.33
CA PHE A 365 -0.55 -23.76 -8.31
C PHE A 365 0.81 -23.99 -8.97
N ALA A 366 1.63 -22.94 -9.13
CA ALA A 366 2.95 -23.04 -9.73
C ALA A 366 3.97 -23.69 -8.79
N PHE A 367 3.97 -23.34 -7.50
CA PHE A 367 4.99 -23.81 -6.55
C PHE A 367 4.57 -25.04 -5.75
N GLN A 368 3.26 -25.23 -5.48
CA GLN A 368 2.64 -26.41 -4.83
C GLN A 368 3.14 -26.77 -3.41
N SER A 369 4.26 -26.22 -2.96
CA SER A 369 4.88 -26.45 -1.66
C SER A 369 5.37 -25.13 -1.06
N SER A 370 5.22 -24.94 0.25
CA SER A 370 5.71 -23.73 0.91
C SER A 370 7.23 -23.68 0.93
N ALA A 371 7.93 -24.81 0.92
CA ALA A 371 9.39 -24.84 0.85
C ALA A 371 9.91 -24.31 -0.50
N ALA A 372 9.26 -24.71 -1.61
CA ALA A 372 9.61 -24.24 -2.94
C ALA A 372 9.32 -22.74 -3.09
N LEU A 373 8.20 -22.26 -2.53
CA LEU A 373 7.84 -20.85 -2.56
C LEU A 373 8.75 -20.01 -1.65
N ALA A 374 9.10 -20.50 -0.47
CA ALA A 374 10.03 -19.85 0.47
C ALA A 374 11.41 -19.64 -0.16
N TYR A 375 11.84 -20.58 -1.00
CA TYR A 375 13.11 -20.47 -1.71
C TYR A 375 13.13 -19.30 -2.70
N ALA A 376 12.01 -19.01 -3.36
CA ALA A 376 11.86 -17.90 -4.32
C ALA A 376 11.52 -16.54 -3.67
N PHE A 377 11.41 -16.48 -2.35
CA PHE A 377 10.95 -15.31 -1.61
C PHE A 377 12.11 -14.49 -1.00
N GLY A 378 11.81 -13.31 -0.48
CA GLY A 378 12.75 -12.46 0.28
C GLY A 378 13.35 -11.30 -0.51
N MET A 379 13.57 -11.44 -1.82
CA MET A 379 14.19 -10.39 -2.63
C MET A 379 13.38 -9.09 -2.69
N ALA A 380 12.07 -9.18 -2.96
CA ALA A 380 11.21 -8.00 -3.01
C ALA A 380 11.07 -7.32 -1.64
N VAL A 381 10.98 -8.12 -0.58
CA VAL A 381 10.87 -7.63 0.80
C VAL A 381 12.12 -6.87 1.21
N VAL A 382 13.31 -7.48 1.07
CA VAL A 382 14.57 -6.84 1.43
C VAL A 382 14.84 -5.62 0.56
N GLY A 383 14.49 -5.67 -0.73
CA GLY A 383 14.59 -4.50 -1.60
C GLY A 383 13.72 -3.35 -1.08
N THR A 384 12.49 -3.64 -0.65
CA THR A 384 11.57 -2.65 -0.06
C THR A 384 12.11 -2.10 1.27
N ILE A 385 12.62 -2.97 2.15
CA ILE A 385 13.26 -2.57 3.42
C ILE A 385 14.46 -1.66 3.16
N THR A 386 15.37 -2.07 2.29
CA THR A 386 16.59 -1.31 1.94
C THR A 386 16.24 0.09 1.43
N ILE A 387 15.26 0.18 0.52
CA ILE A 387 14.81 1.45 -0.04
C ILE A 387 14.14 2.30 1.05
N THR A 388 13.35 1.70 1.94
CA THR A 388 12.71 2.40 3.06
C THR A 388 13.76 2.97 4.02
N THR A 389 14.78 2.19 4.39
CA THR A 389 15.92 2.65 5.20
C THR A 389 16.64 3.82 4.52
N LEU A 390 16.91 3.72 3.21
CA LEU A 390 17.54 4.79 2.43
C LEU A 390 16.71 6.07 2.42
N LEU A 391 15.41 5.96 2.15
CA LEU A 391 14.48 7.10 2.14
C LEU A 391 14.35 7.74 3.52
N PHE A 392 14.29 6.94 4.58
CA PHE A 392 14.23 7.43 5.96
C PHE A 392 15.44 8.29 6.29
N PHE A 393 16.67 7.83 6.00
CA PHE A 393 17.87 8.62 6.29
C PHE A 393 18.00 9.87 5.40
N ALA A 394 17.57 9.78 4.14
CA ALA A 394 17.48 10.96 3.27
C ALA A 394 16.51 12.00 3.85
N LEU A 395 15.35 11.56 4.32
CA LEU A 395 14.37 12.44 4.96
C LEU A 395 14.87 12.97 6.30
N ALA A 396 15.54 12.17 7.13
CA ALA A 396 16.13 12.62 8.39
C ALA A 396 17.13 13.76 8.17
N ARG A 397 17.88 13.72 7.06
CA ARG A 397 18.80 14.80 6.68
C ARG A 397 18.07 16.08 6.23
N VAL A 398 16.99 15.93 5.46
CA VAL A 398 16.26 17.03 4.83
C VAL A 398 15.28 17.70 5.81
N HIS A 399 14.53 16.91 6.57
CA HIS A 399 13.47 17.36 7.46
C HIS A 399 13.96 17.71 8.86
N TRP A 400 14.70 16.81 9.51
CA TRP A 400 15.17 17.01 10.89
C TRP A 400 16.53 17.71 10.97
N HIS A 401 17.13 18.04 9.82
CA HIS A 401 18.46 18.63 9.72
C HIS A 401 19.54 17.89 10.52
N THR A 402 19.37 16.56 10.68
CA THR A 402 20.28 15.71 11.44
C THR A 402 21.70 15.84 10.88
N PRO A 403 22.74 15.99 11.75
CA PRO A 403 24.10 16.19 11.29
C PRO A 403 24.58 15.00 10.45
N LEU A 404 25.33 15.29 9.39
CA LEU A 404 25.70 14.30 8.37
C LEU A 404 26.44 13.09 8.95
N TRP A 405 27.30 13.28 9.95
CA TRP A 405 28.03 12.17 10.59
C TRP A 405 27.10 11.16 11.26
N LEU A 406 25.99 11.62 11.88
CA LEU A 406 25.03 10.74 12.54
C LEU A 406 24.17 10.01 11.50
N VAL A 407 23.82 10.69 10.41
CA VAL A 407 23.14 10.08 9.26
C VAL A 407 24.04 9.01 8.63
N CYS A 408 25.32 9.31 8.37
CA CYS A 408 26.26 8.34 7.79
C CYS A 408 26.53 7.16 8.72
N LEU A 409 26.63 7.39 10.04
CA LEU A 409 26.80 6.32 11.02
C LEU A 409 25.57 5.41 11.06
N GLY A 410 24.37 5.99 11.22
CA GLY A 410 23.12 5.24 11.29
C GLY A 410 22.81 4.52 9.99
N ALA A 411 22.90 5.23 8.85
CA ALA A 411 22.68 4.66 7.53
C ALA A 411 23.73 3.61 7.20
N GLY A 412 25.00 3.84 7.55
CA GLY A 412 26.08 2.88 7.33
C GLY A 412 25.78 1.55 8.03
N VAL A 413 25.48 1.57 9.32
CA VAL A 413 25.20 0.34 10.07
C VAL A 413 23.96 -0.39 9.55
N LEU A 414 22.83 0.32 9.40
CA LEU A 414 21.57 -0.32 9.01
C LEU A 414 21.56 -0.76 7.55
N LEU A 415 22.07 0.06 6.62
CA LEU A 415 22.16 -0.33 5.21
C LEU A 415 23.17 -1.45 5.01
N THR A 416 24.26 -1.55 5.78
CA THR A 416 25.16 -2.72 5.67
C THR A 416 24.42 -4.02 5.98
N ILE A 417 23.55 -4.02 6.98
CA ILE A 417 22.75 -5.19 7.35
C ILE A 417 21.72 -5.50 6.25
N ASP A 418 20.96 -4.50 5.80
CA ASP A 418 19.99 -4.65 4.72
C ASP A 418 20.64 -5.15 3.42
N LEU A 419 21.80 -4.58 3.06
CA LEU A 419 22.57 -4.99 1.88
C LEU A 419 23.15 -6.39 2.00
N LEU A 420 23.49 -6.85 3.22
CA LEU A 420 23.92 -8.23 3.44
C LEU A 420 22.77 -9.21 3.19
N PHE A 421 21.57 -8.90 3.70
CA PHE A 421 20.35 -9.65 3.36
C PHE A 421 20.06 -9.63 1.86
N LEU A 422 20.22 -8.46 1.21
CA LEU A 422 19.95 -8.30 -0.21
C LEU A 422 20.92 -9.13 -1.04
N ALA A 423 22.21 -9.07 -0.69
CA ALA A 423 23.26 -9.86 -1.34
C ALA A 423 23.03 -11.36 -1.16
N ALA A 424 22.65 -11.81 0.04
CA ALA A 424 22.32 -13.21 0.29
C ALA A 424 21.14 -13.67 -0.59
N ASN A 425 20.07 -12.89 -0.65
CA ASN A 425 18.90 -13.19 -1.49
C ASN A 425 19.20 -13.11 -3.00
N LEU A 426 20.17 -12.31 -3.42
CA LEU A 426 20.58 -12.21 -4.83
C LEU A 426 21.14 -13.53 -5.38
N THR A 427 21.71 -14.38 -4.51
CA THR A 427 22.21 -15.70 -4.92
C THR A 427 21.09 -16.66 -5.34
N LYS A 428 19.86 -16.44 -4.85
CA LYS A 428 18.67 -17.24 -5.19
C LYS A 428 17.99 -16.81 -6.50
N LEU A 429 18.49 -15.78 -7.18
CA LEU A 429 17.87 -15.21 -8.40
C LEU A 429 17.75 -16.25 -9.52
N ALA A 430 18.76 -17.12 -9.68
CA ALA A 430 18.77 -18.20 -10.67
C ALA A 430 17.75 -19.33 -10.40
N HIS A 431 17.22 -19.39 -9.18
CA HIS A 431 16.46 -20.52 -8.66
C HIS A 431 15.02 -20.11 -8.26
N GLY A 432 14.50 -19.04 -8.86
CA GLY A 432 13.09 -18.62 -8.74
C GLY A 432 12.86 -17.26 -8.11
N ALA A 433 13.85 -16.66 -7.42
CA ALA A 433 13.70 -15.35 -6.79
C ALA A 433 13.55 -14.17 -7.79
N TRP A 434 13.69 -14.43 -9.10
CA TRP A 434 13.39 -13.48 -10.16
C TRP A 434 11.89 -13.15 -10.28
N LEU A 435 10.99 -14.02 -9.83
CA LEU A 435 9.54 -13.85 -10.03
C LEU A 435 8.97 -12.63 -9.28
N PRO A 436 9.13 -12.49 -7.95
CA PRO A 436 8.74 -11.27 -7.23
C PRO A 436 9.34 -10.00 -7.83
N LEU A 437 10.61 -10.07 -8.26
CA LEU A 437 11.29 -8.94 -8.87
C LEU A 437 10.67 -8.58 -10.23
N LEU A 438 10.30 -9.56 -11.05
CA LEU A 438 9.63 -9.34 -12.33
C LEU A 438 8.26 -8.69 -12.13
N ILE A 439 7.49 -9.14 -11.14
CA ILE A 439 6.21 -8.55 -10.77
C ILE A 439 6.41 -7.09 -10.37
N GLY A 440 7.37 -6.82 -9.48
CA GLY A 440 7.72 -5.45 -9.08
C GLY A 440 8.20 -4.59 -10.25
N LEU A 441 9.03 -5.12 -11.14
CA LEU A 441 9.51 -4.41 -12.34
C LEU A 441 8.36 -4.09 -13.31
N THR A 442 7.41 -5.01 -13.45
CA THR A 442 6.20 -4.82 -14.26
C THR A 442 5.33 -3.71 -13.68
N ALA A 443 5.04 -3.77 -12.38
CA ALA A 443 4.29 -2.73 -11.66
C ALA A 443 5.00 -1.36 -11.75
N PHE A 444 6.32 -1.33 -11.55
CA PHE A 444 7.14 -0.12 -11.69
C PHE A 444 7.08 0.46 -13.11
N THR A 445 7.12 -0.40 -14.12
CA THR A 445 7.01 0.01 -15.52
C THR A 445 5.64 0.61 -15.80
N VAL A 446 4.56 0.02 -15.29
CA VAL A 446 3.20 0.56 -15.39
C VAL A 446 3.12 1.93 -14.71
N MET A 447 3.58 2.04 -13.46
CA MET A 447 3.52 3.29 -12.69
C MET A 447 4.30 4.43 -13.34
N THR A 448 5.54 4.18 -13.76
CA THR A 448 6.36 5.21 -14.41
C THR A 448 5.84 5.56 -15.80
N THR A 449 5.20 4.63 -16.51
CA THR A 449 4.55 4.90 -17.80
C THR A 449 3.32 5.76 -17.62
N TRP A 450 2.49 5.45 -16.63
CA TRP A 450 1.33 6.25 -16.28
C TRP A 450 1.72 7.67 -15.89
N GLN A 451 2.71 7.84 -15.02
CA GLN A 451 3.16 9.16 -14.59
C GLN A 451 3.64 10.01 -15.77
N ARG A 452 4.47 9.45 -16.67
CA ARG A 452 4.96 10.17 -17.85
C ARG A 452 3.83 10.52 -18.81
N GLY A 453 2.90 9.61 -19.06
CA GLY A 453 1.73 9.86 -19.91
C GLY A 453 0.82 10.92 -19.32
N ARG A 454 0.53 10.86 -18.02
CA ARG A 454 -0.25 11.88 -17.32
C ARG A 454 0.41 13.26 -17.42
N GLN A 455 1.74 13.36 -17.26
CA GLN A 455 2.45 14.63 -17.41
C GLN A 455 2.37 15.18 -18.84
N ALA A 456 2.53 14.32 -19.86
CA ALA A 456 2.39 14.72 -21.26
C ALA A 456 0.97 15.21 -21.56
N VAL A 457 -0.05 14.45 -21.17
CA VAL A 457 -1.46 14.83 -21.34
C VAL A 457 -1.79 16.11 -20.59
N THR A 458 -1.32 16.26 -19.35
CA THR A 458 -1.63 17.44 -18.53
C THR A 458 -1.05 18.70 -19.17
N ARG A 459 0.19 18.65 -19.69
CA ARG A 459 0.81 19.79 -20.38
C ARG A 459 0.06 20.19 -21.64
N GLU A 460 -0.27 19.23 -22.50
CA GLU A 460 -1.03 19.50 -23.73
C GLU A 460 -2.45 19.94 -23.42
N ARG A 461 -3.06 19.40 -22.36
CA ARG A 461 -4.38 19.81 -21.89
C ARG A 461 -4.39 21.22 -21.34
N GLU A 462 -3.41 21.61 -20.52
CA GLU A 462 -3.30 22.99 -19.99
C GLU A 462 -3.04 24.00 -21.11
N ARG A 463 -2.19 23.64 -22.09
CA ARG A 463 -1.97 24.44 -23.31
C ARG A 463 -3.24 24.61 -24.12
N ALA A 464 -3.98 23.50 -24.29
CA ALA A 464 -5.27 23.55 -24.91
C ALA A 464 -6.17 24.46 -24.08
N GLU A 465 -6.50 24.16 -22.82
CA GLU A 465 -7.44 24.88 -21.95
C GLU A 465 -7.16 26.39 -21.78
N GLY A 466 -5.90 26.83 -21.70
CA GLY A 466 -5.58 28.25 -21.47
C GLY A 466 -6.08 28.78 -20.12
N SER A 467 -5.84 30.06 -19.82
CA SER A 467 -6.29 30.68 -18.57
C SER A 467 -7.78 31.03 -18.59
N LEU A 468 -8.48 30.82 -17.47
CA LEU A 468 -9.89 31.18 -17.34
C LEU A 468 -10.10 32.69 -17.40
N CYS A 469 -9.34 33.45 -16.61
CA CYS A 469 -9.41 34.91 -16.60
C CYS A 469 -9.14 35.50 -17.99
N GLY A 470 -8.10 35.02 -18.68
CA GLY A 470 -7.77 35.50 -20.02
C GLY A 470 -8.86 35.17 -21.05
N PHE A 471 -9.58 34.05 -20.89
CA PHE A 471 -10.73 33.74 -21.73
C PHE A 471 -11.93 34.65 -21.45
N ILE A 472 -12.23 34.95 -20.19
CA ILE A 472 -13.29 35.89 -19.81
C ILE A 472 -12.97 37.29 -20.33
N ASP A 473 -11.73 37.75 -20.21
CA ASP A 473 -11.28 39.05 -20.75
C ASP A 473 -11.49 39.14 -22.27
N LEU A 474 -11.23 38.05 -23.01
CA LEU A 474 -11.50 37.96 -24.45
C LEU A 474 -12.99 38.07 -24.78
N LEU A 475 -13.86 37.39 -24.02
CA LEU A 475 -15.31 37.48 -24.21
C LEU A 475 -15.84 38.90 -23.97
N ARG A 476 -15.26 39.63 -23.02
CA ARG A 476 -15.64 41.01 -22.70
C ARG A 476 -15.10 42.03 -23.70
N ALA A 477 -13.96 41.75 -24.33
CA ALA A 477 -13.37 42.62 -25.34
C ALA A 477 -14.24 42.74 -26.60
N ASP A 478 -15.02 41.70 -26.93
CA ASP A 478 -15.91 41.70 -28.08
C ASP A 478 -17.28 41.04 -27.78
N PRO A 479 -18.16 41.72 -27.01
CA PRO A 479 -19.43 41.15 -26.59
C PRO A 479 -20.43 40.94 -27.73
N GLY A 480 -20.22 41.58 -28.89
CA GLY A 480 -21.10 41.48 -30.06
C GLY A 480 -20.85 40.25 -30.94
N SER A 481 -19.72 39.57 -30.76
CA SER A 481 -19.33 38.41 -31.58
C SER A 481 -19.98 37.09 -31.16
N TYR A 482 -20.76 37.08 -30.07
CA TYR A 482 -21.35 35.87 -29.52
C TYR A 482 -22.85 36.04 -29.24
N ALA A 483 -23.66 35.09 -29.69
CA ALA A 483 -25.10 35.09 -29.42
C ALA A 483 -25.38 34.62 -27.98
N ARG A 484 -26.12 35.42 -27.21
CA ARG A 484 -26.63 35.03 -25.89
C ARG A 484 -27.93 34.23 -26.04
N VAL A 485 -27.95 33.04 -25.45
CA VAL A 485 -29.09 32.12 -25.47
C VAL A 485 -29.68 32.03 -24.05
N PRO A 486 -31.02 32.09 -23.89
CA PRO A 486 -31.65 31.94 -22.59
C PRO A 486 -31.33 30.59 -21.92
N GLY A 487 -31.17 30.62 -20.59
CA GLY A 487 -31.05 29.42 -19.75
C GLY A 487 -29.74 29.30 -18.99
N THR A 488 -29.65 28.24 -18.18
CA THR A 488 -28.48 27.92 -17.35
C THR A 488 -27.71 26.75 -17.94
N VAL A 489 -26.39 26.88 -18.02
CA VAL A 489 -25.48 25.80 -18.44
C VAL A 489 -24.43 25.54 -17.38
N VAL A 490 -24.12 24.28 -17.15
CA VAL A 490 -23.12 23.83 -16.18
C VAL A 490 -21.93 23.23 -16.91
N PHE A 491 -20.76 23.86 -16.80
CA PHE A 491 -19.50 23.33 -17.32
C PHE A 491 -18.66 22.74 -16.19
N LEU A 492 -18.30 21.47 -16.32
CA LEU A 492 -17.43 20.82 -15.34
C LEU A 492 -15.95 21.06 -15.65
N ASN A 493 -15.20 21.47 -14.62
CA ASN A 493 -13.78 21.72 -14.69
C ASN A 493 -13.00 21.27 -13.44
N ARG A 494 -11.67 21.22 -13.55
CA ARG A 494 -10.78 20.83 -12.46
C ARG A 494 -10.60 21.91 -11.39
N GLY A 495 -10.89 23.17 -11.71
CA GLY A 495 -10.75 24.31 -10.82
C GLY A 495 -10.97 25.63 -11.55
N LYS A 496 -10.55 26.73 -10.93
CA LYS A 496 -10.75 28.10 -11.45
C LYS A 496 -9.63 28.68 -12.32
N GLN A 497 -8.54 27.94 -12.51
CA GLN A 497 -7.36 28.48 -13.20
C GLN A 497 -7.44 28.34 -14.72
N THR A 498 -8.06 27.26 -15.21
CA THR A 498 -8.13 26.94 -16.63
C THR A 498 -9.54 27.05 -17.17
N THR A 499 -9.68 27.34 -18.47
CA THR A 499 -11.01 27.38 -19.11
C THR A 499 -11.50 25.96 -19.40
N PRO A 500 -12.77 25.60 -19.09
CA PRO A 500 -13.32 24.32 -19.52
C PRO A 500 -13.21 24.16 -21.05
N LEU A 501 -12.64 23.03 -21.52
CA LEU A 501 -12.48 22.78 -22.96
C LEU A 501 -13.83 22.85 -23.70
N ALA A 502 -14.87 22.28 -23.11
CA ALA A 502 -16.22 22.30 -23.66
C ALA A 502 -16.75 23.74 -23.84
N LEU A 503 -16.50 24.64 -22.87
CA LEU A 503 -16.91 26.04 -22.96
C LEU A 503 -16.20 26.73 -24.13
N ARG A 504 -14.87 26.61 -24.20
CA ARG A 504 -14.13 27.25 -25.29
C ARG A 504 -14.48 26.66 -26.66
N ALA A 505 -14.64 25.35 -26.75
CA ALA A 505 -15.05 24.69 -28.00
C ALA A 505 -16.45 25.14 -28.43
N ASN A 506 -17.39 25.28 -27.49
CA ASN A 506 -18.74 25.78 -27.76
C ASN A 506 -18.69 27.22 -28.30
N VAL A 507 -17.96 28.11 -27.65
CA VAL A 507 -17.80 29.49 -28.10
C VAL A 507 -17.11 29.56 -29.47
N ALA A 508 -16.08 28.74 -29.69
CA ALA A 508 -15.32 28.75 -30.94
C ALA A 508 -16.08 28.18 -32.16
N HIS A 509 -16.95 27.18 -31.97
CA HIS A 509 -17.69 26.54 -33.07
C HIS A 509 -19.12 27.06 -33.21
N ASN A 510 -19.82 27.22 -32.10
CA ASN A 510 -21.23 27.58 -32.10
C ASN A 510 -21.43 29.09 -31.92
N HIS A 511 -20.40 29.84 -31.53
CA HIS A 511 -20.47 31.29 -31.28
C HIS A 511 -21.61 31.67 -30.31
N THR A 512 -21.88 30.82 -29.32
CA THR A 512 -22.99 30.97 -28.36
C THR A 512 -22.52 30.97 -26.91
N LEU A 513 -23.17 31.79 -26.10
CA LEU A 513 -23.04 31.86 -24.65
C LEU A 513 -24.44 31.78 -24.04
N HIS A 514 -24.58 31.11 -22.90
CA HIS A 514 -25.86 31.12 -22.17
C HIS A 514 -25.93 32.34 -21.26
N ASP A 515 -27.14 32.72 -20.82
CA ASP A 515 -27.33 33.83 -19.89
C ASP A 515 -26.67 33.56 -18.53
N GLN A 516 -26.69 32.31 -18.07
CA GLN A 516 -26.03 31.89 -16.82
C GLN A 516 -25.12 30.68 -17.07
N ILE A 517 -23.83 30.85 -16.79
CA ILE A 517 -22.77 29.86 -16.96
C ILE A 517 -22.19 29.52 -15.59
N LEU A 518 -22.41 28.29 -15.14
CA LEU A 518 -21.82 27.76 -13.91
C LEU A 518 -20.60 26.90 -14.25
N ILE A 519 -19.41 27.36 -13.88
CA ILE A 519 -18.17 26.58 -13.96
C ILE A 519 -18.01 25.84 -12.64
N VAL A 520 -18.23 24.53 -12.67
CA VAL A 520 -18.24 23.71 -11.46
C VAL A 520 -16.94 22.94 -11.31
N SER A 521 -16.33 23.05 -10.13
CA SER A 521 -15.24 22.19 -9.67
C SER A 521 -15.69 21.30 -8.52
N ILE A 522 -15.16 20.08 -8.45
CA ILE A 522 -15.51 19.12 -7.40
C ILE A 522 -14.31 18.92 -6.49
N GLU A 523 -14.55 19.09 -5.19
CA GLU A 523 -13.59 18.93 -4.12
C GLU A 523 -14.05 17.81 -3.19
N THR A 524 -13.21 16.80 -2.96
CA THR A 524 -13.50 15.74 -1.97
C THR A 524 -12.76 16.06 -0.68
N LEU A 525 -13.50 16.22 0.41
CA LEU A 525 -12.95 16.56 1.72
C LEU A 525 -12.64 15.28 2.54
N PRO A 526 -11.66 15.33 3.46
CA PRO A 526 -11.28 14.18 4.31
C PRO A 526 -12.26 13.95 5.48
N VAL A 527 -13.56 14.13 5.23
CA VAL A 527 -14.65 13.88 6.19
C VAL A 527 -15.64 12.90 5.56
N PRO A 528 -16.30 12.01 6.34
CA PRO A 528 -17.16 10.97 5.76
C PRO A 528 -18.32 11.58 4.98
N HIS A 529 -19.00 12.56 5.57
CA HIS A 529 -20.09 13.30 4.97
C HIS A 529 -19.87 14.79 5.18
N VAL A 530 -20.11 15.59 4.15
CA VAL A 530 -20.09 17.06 4.26
C VAL A 530 -21.51 17.56 4.58
N PRO A 531 -21.69 18.40 5.61
CA PRO A 531 -22.98 19.04 5.89
C PRO A 531 -23.42 19.91 4.71
N ASP A 532 -24.73 19.96 4.44
CA ASP A 532 -25.31 20.65 3.29
C ASP A 532 -24.88 22.13 3.18
N GLU A 533 -24.76 22.82 4.32
CA GLU A 533 -24.30 24.21 4.41
C GLU A 533 -22.87 24.44 3.86
N GLN A 534 -22.02 23.42 3.87
CA GLN A 534 -20.62 23.49 3.42
C GLN A 534 -20.40 22.83 2.06
N ARG A 535 -21.45 22.27 1.45
CA ARG A 535 -21.37 21.55 0.16
C ARG A 535 -21.09 22.46 -1.01
N ILE A 536 -21.47 23.74 -0.95
CA ILE A 536 -21.29 24.68 -2.06
C ILE A 536 -20.49 25.89 -1.60
N ARG A 537 -19.53 26.28 -2.42
CA ARG A 537 -18.83 27.57 -2.29
C ARG A 537 -18.82 28.27 -3.63
N VAL A 538 -19.34 29.49 -3.68
CA VAL A 538 -19.34 30.34 -4.88
C VAL A 538 -18.11 31.26 -4.86
N ASP A 539 -17.52 31.46 -6.03
CA ASP A 539 -16.42 32.38 -6.32
C ASP A 539 -16.83 33.18 -7.57
N ASP A 540 -16.92 34.50 -7.43
CA ASP A 540 -17.30 35.43 -8.50
C ASP A 540 -16.17 35.65 -9.52
N LEU A 541 -15.02 34.99 -9.33
CA LEU A 541 -13.83 35.12 -10.17
C LEU A 541 -13.28 36.57 -10.27
N GLY A 542 -13.81 37.52 -9.50
CA GLY A 542 -13.53 38.95 -9.61
C GLY A 542 -14.17 39.65 -10.82
N TYR A 543 -15.12 39.01 -11.51
CA TYR A 543 -15.87 39.57 -12.63
C TYR A 543 -17.34 39.76 -12.23
N ALA A 544 -17.99 40.80 -12.76
CA ALA A 544 -19.39 41.08 -12.46
C ALA A 544 -20.18 41.42 -13.73
N GLY A 545 -21.37 40.84 -13.87
CA GLY A 545 -22.33 41.13 -14.94
C GLY A 545 -22.04 40.43 -16.27
N ASP A 546 -21.26 39.35 -16.26
CA ASP A 546 -21.03 38.48 -17.41
C ASP A 546 -21.82 37.17 -17.34
N GLY A 547 -22.49 36.90 -16.22
CA GLY A 547 -23.26 35.68 -15.98
C GLY A 547 -22.38 34.44 -15.83
N ILE A 548 -21.09 34.59 -15.52
CA ILE A 548 -20.14 33.49 -15.36
C ILE A 548 -19.73 33.37 -13.89
N LEU A 549 -20.08 32.24 -13.26
CA LEU A 549 -19.78 31.98 -11.86
C LEU A 549 -18.95 30.72 -11.73
N HIS A 550 -18.00 30.70 -10.79
CA HIS A 550 -17.32 29.47 -10.40
C HIS A 550 -17.90 28.91 -9.11
N VAL A 551 -18.27 27.63 -9.14
CA VAL A 551 -18.87 26.94 -8.01
C VAL A 551 -18.00 25.75 -7.63
N SER A 552 -17.56 25.68 -6.38
CA SER A 552 -16.89 24.51 -5.82
C SER A 552 -17.90 23.66 -5.04
N ALA A 553 -18.18 22.47 -5.57
CA ALA A 553 -19.01 21.45 -4.93
C ALA A 553 -18.14 20.52 -4.08
N ARG A 554 -18.46 20.41 -2.80
CA ARG A 554 -17.70 19.69 -1.78
C ARG A 554 -18.46 18.45 -1.33
N PHE A 555 -17.79 17.31 -1.41
CA PHE A 555 -18.34 16.02 -0.98
C PHE A 555 -17.40 15.35 0.02
N GLY A 556 -17.97 14.62 0.97
CA GLY A 556 -17.22 13.73 1.85
C GLY A 556 -16.78 12.46 1.11
N TYR A 557 -15.84 11.72 1.68
CA TYR A 557 -15.30 10.51 1.06
C TYR A 557 -16.30 9.33 1.02
N MET A 558 -17.37 9.37 1.82
CA MET A 558 -18.50 8.42 1.79
C MET A 558 -19.75 8.99 1.11
N ASP A 559 -19.75 10.26 0.71
CA ASP A 559 -20.87 10.83 -0.01
C ASP A 559 -20.94 10.24 -1.43
N SER A 560 -22.15 9.85 -1.86
CA SER A 560 -22.41 9.58 -3.27
C SER A 560 -22.55 10.94 -3.98
N PRO A 561 -21.65 11.30 -4.92
CA PRO A 561 -21.71 12.61 -5.55
C PRO A 561 -22.97 12.72 -6.42
N ASP A 562 -23.84 13.64 -6.04
CA ASP A 562 -24.99 14.06 -6.84
C ASP A 562 -24.84 15.56 -7.06
N LEU A 563 -24.31 15.91 -8.23
CA LEU A 563 -24.04 17.31 -8.55
C LEU A 563 -25.33 18.13 -8.72
N PRO A 564 -26.37 17.67 -9.47
CA PRO A 564 -27.63 18.39 -9.57
C PRO A 564 -28.25 18.72 -8.20
N SER A 565 -28.27 17.75 -7.28
CA SER A 565 -28.79 17.98 -5.92
C SER A 565 -27.93 18.95 -5.11
N ALA A 566 -26.61 18.89 -5.25
CA ALA A 566 -25.73 19.85 -4.59
C ALA A 566 -25.92 21.28 -5.11
N LEU A 567 -26.09 21.46 -6.43
CA LEU A 567 -26.31 22.79 -7.03
C LEU A 567 -27.64 23.42 -6.59
N ARG A 568 -28.65 22.63 -6.23
CA ARG A 568 -29.92 23.17 -5.67
C ARG A 568 -29.74 23.92 -4.34
N LEU A 569 -28.60 23.74 -3.67
CA LEU A 569 -28.25 24.46 -2.44
C LEU A 569 -27.70 25.87 -2.70
N LEU A 570 -27.53 26.27 -3.98
CA LEU A 570 -27.13 27.63 -4.33
C LEU A 570 -28.18 28.64 -3.87
N ALA A 571 -27.76 29.61 -3.05
CA ALA A 571 -28.62 30.71 -2.67
C ALA A 571 -28.79 31.68 -3.87
N PRO A 572 -30.01 32.15 -4.19
CA PRO A 572 -30.25 33.09 -5.29
C PRO A 572 -29.46 34.40 -5.16
N GLU A 573 -29.13 34.79 -3.93
CA GLU A 573 -28.34 35.98 -3.60
C GLU A 573 -26.86 35.88 -4.01
N GLN A 574 -26.36 34.66 -4.26
CA GLN A 574 -24.98 34.38 -4.64
C GLN A 574 -24.79 34.24 -6.16
N THR A 575 -25.85 34.46 -6.94
CA THR A 575 -25.89 34.25 -8.38
C THR A 575 -26.22 35.55 -9.11
N GLU A 576 -25.67 35.75 -10.31
CA GLU A 576 -25.91 36.96 -11.12
C GLU A 576 -27.28 36.96 -11.86
N GLY A 577 -28.19 36.06 -11.49
CA GLY A 577 -29.50 35.89 -12.12
C GLY A 577 -30.21 34.59 -11.69
N PRO A 578 -31.43 34.33 -12.19
CA PRO A 578 -32.17 33.11 -11.86
C PRO A 578 -31.48 31.88 -12.46
N VAL A 579 -31.10 30.93 -11.60
CA VAL A 579 -30.48 29.66 -12.00
C VAL A 579 -31.56 28.58 -12.13
N ALA A 580 -31.93 28.24 -13.36
CA ALA A 580 -32.94 27.22 -13.66
C ALA A 580 -32.31 25.82 -13.78
N LEU A 581 -32.01 25.18 -12.64
CA LEU A 581 -31.32 23.88 -12.60
C LEU A 581 -32.13 22.72 -13.18
N ASP A 582 -33.46 22.80 -13.16
CA ASP A 582 -34.33 21.75 -13.68
C ASP A 582 -34.35 21.70 -15.22
N GLU A 583 -33.98 22.80 -15.88
CA GLU A 583 -33.82 22.90 -17.34
C GLU A 583 -32.33 22.99 -17.77
N ALA A 584 -31.42 23.01 -16.81
CA ALA A 584 -30.00 23.21 -17.09
C ALA A 584 -29.39 22.07 -17.91
N SER A 585 -28.51 22.43 -18.84
CA SER A 585 -27.70 21.50 -19.63
C SER A 585 -26.30 21.35 -19.02
N TYR A 586 -25.80 20.12 -18.96
CA TYR A 586 -24.50 19.78 -18.36
C TYR A 586 -23.48 19.48 -19.45
N PHE A 587 -22.41 20.27 -19.52
CA PHE A 587 -21.37 20.13 -20.52
C PHE A 587 -20.11 19.50 -19.91
N LEU A 588 -19.75 18.34 -20.45
CA LEU A 588 -18.57 17.57 -20.06
C LEU A 588 -17.45 17.74 -21.09
N SER A 589 -16.27 18.10 -20.59
CA SER A 589 -15.04 18.10 -21.39
C SER A 589 -14.45 16.70 -21.42
N THR A 590 -14.56 16.00 -22.55
CA THR A 590 -13.92 14.69 -22.73
C THR A 590 -12.66 14.82 -23.57
N VAL A 591 -11.61 14.13 -23.15
CA VAL A 591 -10.35 14.08 -23.88
C VAL A 591 -10.18 12.69 -24.49
N GLU A 592 -10.21 12.62 -25.81
CA GLU A 592 -9.84 11.40 -26.52
C GLU A 592 -8.30 11.37 -26.66
N LEU A 593 -7.67 10.33 -26.10
CA LEU A 593 -6.21 10.18 -26.14
C LEU A 593 -5.81 9.42 -27.41
N VAL A 594 -5.13 10.11 -28.32
CA VAL A 594 -4.67 9.53 -29.58
C VAL A 594 -3.15 9.52 -29.62
N ARG A 595 -2.55 8.51 -30.27
CA ARG A 595 -1.10 8.45 -30.44
C ARG A 595 -0.62 9.56 -31.39
N GLY A 596 0.18 10.50 -30.87
CA GLY A 596 0.81 11.55 -31.68
C GLY A 596 2.22 11.19 -32.19
N PRO A 597 2.74 11.94 -33.17
CA PRO A 597 4.11 11.81 -33.68
C PRO A 597 5.16 12.36 -32.71
N ALA A 598 4.77 13.17 -31.72
CA ALA A 598 5.68 13.77 -30.75
C ALA A 598 6.45 12.70 -29.94
N GLN A 599 7.76 12.90 -29.72
CA GLN A 599 8.62 12.00 -28.96
C GLN A 599 8.46 12.17 -27.44
N THR A 600 7.24 12.02 -26.93
CA THR A 600 6.96 12.06 -25.48
C THR A 600 7.41 10.78 -24.76
N MET A 601 7.20 9.62 -25.38
CA MET A 601 7.48 8.28 -24.85
C MET A 601 7.67 7.26 -25.98
N ALA A 602 8.30 6.11 -25.65
CA ALA A 602 8.42 4.98 -26.55
C ALA A 602 7.04 4.48 -27.05
N PRO A 603 6.92 4.02 -28.30
CA PRO A 603 5.66 3.56 -28.91
C PRO A 603 4.84 2.56 -28.09
N TRP A 604 5.51 1.56 -27.50
CA TRP A 604 4.85 0.53 -26.70
C TRP A 604 4.33 1.09 -25.36
N ARG A 605 5.03 2.06 -24.76
CA ARG A 605 4.58 2.77 -23.55
C ARG A 605 3.36 3.64 -23.82
N LYS A 606 3.29 4.27 -25.01
CA LYS A 606 2.08 5.00 -25.43
C LYS A 606 0.87 4.06 -25.53
N ARG A 607 1.03 2.87 -26.11
CA ARG A 607 -0.04 1.85 -26.17
C ARG A 607 -0.48 1.42 -24.76
N LEU A 608 0.47 1.15 -23.87
CA LEU A 608 0.19 0.79 -22.48
C LEU A 608 -0.55 1.92 -21.73
N PHE A 609 -0.13 3.17 -21.91
CA PHE A 609 -0.78 4.34 -21.32
C PHE A 609 -2.22 4.52 -21.83
N ILE A 610 -2.43 4.38 -23.14
CA ILE A 610 -3.77 4.47 -23.74
C ILE A 610 -4.65 3.31 -23.24
N ALA A 611 -4.14 2.08 -23.22
CA ALA A 611 -4.86 0.91 -22.71
C ALA A 611 -5.29 1.10 -21.24
N THR A 612 -4.40 1.61 -20.39
CA THR A 612 -4.70 1.88 -18.97
C THR A 612 -5.68 3.04 -18.79
N SER A 613 -5.75 3.99 -19.72
CA SER A 613 -6.74 5.08 -19.69
C SER A 613 -8.18 4.64 -20.00
N TYR A 614 -8.38 3.50 -20.67
CA TYR A 614 -9.72 2.95 -20.85
C TYR A 614 -10.29 2.31 -19.58
N LEU A 615 -9.48 2.12 -18.54
CA LEU A 615 -9.91 1.60 -17.24
C LEU A 615 -10.53 2.69 -16.34
N THR A 616 -10.58 3.95 -16.78
CA THR A 616 -11.14 5.05 -15.98
C THR A 616 -12.67 5.10 -16.09
N ALA A 617 -13.34 5.30 -14.94
CA ALA A 617 -14.80 5.35 -14.85
C ALA A 617 -15.41 6.55 -15.60
N ASP A 618 -16.65 6.38 -16.07
CA ASP A 618 -17.44 7.45 -16.70
C ASP A 618 -17.74 8.57 -15.69
N ALA A 619 -17.37 9.79 -16.03
CA ALA A 619 -17.56 10.97 -15.19
C ALA A 619 -19.04 11.37 -15.07
N ALA A 620 -19.86 11.10 -16.09
CA ALA A 620 -21.29 11.44 -16.06
C ALA A 620 -22.05 10.57 -15.05
N GLU A 621 -21.79 9.26 -15.07
CA GLU A 621 -22.40 8.29 -14.15
C GLU A 621 -21.93 8.51 -12.71
N PHE A 622 -20.64 8.83 -12.51
CA PHE A 622 -20.10 9.08 -11.18
C PHE A 622 -20.70 10.29 -10.46
N LEU A 623 -21.15 11.30 -11.22
CA LEU A 623 -21.67 12.57 -10.69
C LEU A 623 -23.21 12.64 -10.65
N GLY A 624 -23.88 11.56 -11.00
CA GLY A 624 -25.34 11.48 -11.04
C GLY A 624 -25.97 12.40 -12.09
N LEU A 625 -25.27 12.71 -13.19
CA LEU A 625 -25.78 13.66 -14.18
C LEU A 625 -26.93 13.04 -15.02
N PRO A 626 -27.99 13.82 -15.31
CA PRO A 626 -29.09 13.37 -16.17
C PRO A 626 -28.60 13.14 -17.60
N ARG A 627 -28.75 11.91 -18.11
CA ARG A 627 -28.21 11.49 -19.42
C ARG A 627 -28.81 12.24 -20.60
N ASP A 628 -30.09 12.58 -20.50
CA ASP A 628 -30.88 13.33 -21.49
C ASP A 628 -30.47 14.82 -21.59
N ARG A 629 -29.79 15.35 -20.57
CA ARG A 629 -29.35 16.76 -20.49
C ARG A 629 -27.83 16.91 -20.39
N THR A 630 -27.08 15.84 -20.65
CA THR A 630 -25.61 15.86 -20.60
C THR A 630 -25.04 15.87 -22.02
N VAL A 631 -24.31 16.93 -22.36
CA VAL A 631 -23.61 17.10 -23.63
C VAL A 631 -22.13 16.85 -23.42
N ILE A 632 -21.56 15.92 -24.19
CA ILE A 632 -20.13 15.62 -24.15
C ILE A 632 -19.47 16.30 -25.33
N ILE A 633 -18.59 17.28 -25.06
CA ILE A 633 -17.74 17.89 -26.09
C ILE A 633 -16.34 17.30 -25.97
N GLY A 634 -15.98 16.53 -26.99
CA GLY A 634 -14.69 15.87 -27.10
C GLY A 634 -13.62 16.78 -27.70
N SER A 635 -12.40 16.71 -27.18
CA SER A 635 -11.20 17.22 -27.84
C SER A 635 -10.16 16.11 -27.94
N ARG A 636 -9.47 16.01 -29.09
CA ARG A 636 -8.40 15.04 -29.30
C ARG A 636 -7.10 15.60 -28.76
N ILE A 637 -6.54 14.95 -27.76
CA ILE A 637 -5.20 15.28 -27.25
C ILE A 637 -4.24 14.18 -27.69
N GLN A 638 -3.19 14.60 -28.38
CA GLN A 638 -2.15 13.70 -28.85
C GLN A 638 -1.13 13.45 -27.73
N VAL A 639 -0.85 12.16 -27.48
CA VAL A 639 0.15 11.70 -26.51
C VAL A 639 1.39 11.22 -27.22
#